data_AF-A0A519TK36-F1
#
_entry.id   AF-A0A519TK36-F1
#
_cell.length_a   1.000
_cell.length_b   1.000
_cell.length_c   1.000
_cell.angle_alpha   90.00
_cell.angle_beta   90.00
_cell.angle_gamma   90.00
#
_symmetry.space_group_name_H-M   'P 1'
#
loop_
_entity.id
_entity.type
_entity.pdbx_description
1 polymer ?
#
loop_
_entity_poly.entity_id
_entity_poly.type
_entity_poly.pdbx_seq_one_letter_code
_entity_poly.pdbx_strand_id
1 'polypeptide(L)'
;AQDIGLDGLNDDAEKALFGNYAANRPGNTGVTVPGFYGALADPSADDFRHHLDPSYDAAGAQLLTRYRDYDNYENNSPENSQLSSTAYPDKEDLNRDNVVQNTEQYYEYPIELRPGQFTVGQNYITDKVTTTVNSASGGTTEQVTWYQFRVPVREGIARGNITGFKNIRFVRMYMTDFQQPVVLRLVQPQFVANQWRRYLSRIVDPLNTSGNINTVIDADAFAVSTVSVEENGPAQTTGTTPYVVPPGIRRDIEYGSTAVSRQQNEQSLRLTVTNLRDGYAKAAYKNLSTNLLRYKHLKMFVHGETSVPATTKDDDVRVFIRIGTDYSQNYYEYSLPLKLTMQGDASQLGVWQEANNIDLALQDFINAKAERNSRIPVNYTAPYSNYLPAGAPTGARFTVIGNPDLSAVQGIMIGILNPVNGADNGDKTVTVWADELRVLDFETQGGWAANARANVKLADLANITATGSFIGVGFGGLQDKAQQRSTEDVLRGDLNATIAADKLLPPQLNLRVPVLLQMGRETRAPQYDPLDPDTKLDQSLQKFENQPEGSARAAAYRDLVVTRTTTRSISLLNVRKDRSPTQTKVHPWDIENVAVSYAITERLYTDINTQRDYTRSFTAALAYVYQTQPKNYTPLAKIKALDNPYLKIFKEVNFTPLPTRFAFRTDLDRRYNERFLQRVVEPGTLPTTAGISGVYYKSFYINRIYDLKWDLTKALILDYTATNRGVVDEGLGRSIGDSPD
;
A
#
# COMPACT_ATOMS: atom_id res chain seq x y z
N ALA A 1 -25.81 51.27 -0.28
CA ALA A 1 -25.82 50.06 -1.12
C ALA A 1 -24.81 49.07 -0.54
N GLN A 2 -24.90 47.78 -0.87
CA GLN A 2 -23.99 46.73 -0.39
C GLN A 2 -23.05 46.21 -1.49
N ASP A 3 -23.55 46.17 -2.73
CA ASP A 3 -22.81 45.81 -3.93
C ASP A 3 -22.24 47.09 -4.56
N ILE A 4 -21.03 47.46 -4.12
CA ILE A 4 -20.35 48.74 -4.41
C ILE A 4 -18.85 48.49 -4.58
N GLY A 5 -18.50 47.42 -5.30
CA GLY A 5 -17.11 47.12 -5.59
C GLY A 5 -16.29 46.58 -4.40
N LEU A 6 -15.01 46.32 -4.68
CA LEU A 6 -14.01 45.96 -3.66
C LEU A 6 -13.49 47.18 -2.89
N ASP A 7 -13.72 48.38 -3.41
CA ASP A 7 -13.27 49.64 -2.81
C ASP A 7 -14.23 50.14 -1.70
N GLY A 8 -15.48 49.66 -1.71
CA GLY A 8 -16.51 50.02 -0.75
C GLY A 8 -17.13 51.40 -1.00
N LEU A 9 -17.03 51.93 -2.22
CA LEU A 9 -17.57 53.22 -2.63
C LEU A 9 -18.49 53.02 -3.83
N ASN A 10 -19.53 53.85 -3.93
CA ASN A 10 -20.29 53.94 -5.18
C ASN A 10 -19.73 55.06 -6.05
N ASP A 11 -20.03 55.04 -7.35
CA ASP A 11 -19.73 56.08 -8.34
C ASP A 11 -19.66 57.53 -7.82
N ASP A 12 -20.66 57.98 -7.05
CA ASP A 12 -20.72 59.35 -6.51
C ASP A 12 -19.67 59.60 -5.42
N ALA A 13 -19.46 58.62 -4.54
CA ALA A 13 -18.43 58.67 -3.51
C ALA A 13 -17.02 58.56 -4.10
N GLU A 14 -16.85 57.78 -5.16
CA GLU A 14 -15.61 57.71 -5.93
C GLU A 14 -15.26 59.05 -6.56
N LYS A 15 -16.23 59.69 -7.24
CA LYS A 15 -16.03 61.03 -7.81
C LYS A 15 -15.62 62.05 -6.75
N ALA A 16 -16.18 61.94 -5.54
CA ALA A 16 -15.78 62.79 -4.41
C ALA A 16 -14.36 62.49 -3.89
N LEU A 17 -13.97 61.22 -3.84
CA LEU A 17 -12.64 60.77 -3.42
C LEU A 17 -11.57 61.17 -4.45
N PHE A 18 -11.75 60.77 -5.70
CA PHE A 18 -10.81 61.00 -6.79
C PHE A 18 -10.85 62.43 -7.34
N GLY A 19 -11.98 63.13 -7.22
CA GLY A 19 -12.09 64.56 -7.53
C GLY A 19 -11.25 65.45 -6.61
N ASN A 20 -10.97 65.00 -5.38
CA ASN A 20 -10.12 65.69 -4.40
C ASN A 20 -8.70 65.09 -4.29
N TYR A 21 -8.32 64.16 -5.17
CA TYR A 21 -7.08 63.39 -5.05
C TYR A 21 -5.80 64.27 -5.00
N ALA A 22 -5.80 65.42 -5.67
CA ALA A 22 -4.69 66.38 -5.62
C ALA A 22 -4.54 67.11 -4.25
N ALA A 23 -5.62 67.23 -3.46
CA ALA A 23 -5.61 67.89 -2.15
C ALA A 23 -5.21 66.95 -0.99
N ASN A 24 -5.37 65.63 -1.17
CA ASN A 24 -5.19 64.62 -0.11
C ASN A 24 -3.85 63.84 -0.19
N ARG A 25 -2.92 64.24 -1.07
CA ARG A 25 -1.63 63.55 -1.22
C ARG A 25 -0.66 63.93 -0.08
N PRO A 26 -0.09 62.97 0.67
CA PRO A 26 0.96 63.28 1.65
C PRO A 26 2.19 63.86 0.95
N GLY A 27 2.47 65.15 1.15
CA GLY A 27 3.65 65.85 0.62
C GLY A 27 3.45 66.78 -0.59
N ASN A 28 2.23 67.23 -0.91
CA ASN A 28 2.02 68.08 -2.09
C ASN A 28 2.40 69.57 -1.90
N THR A 29 3.05 70.14 -2.91
CA THR A 29 3.64 71.48 -3.04
C THR A 29 2.67 72.54 -3.61
N GLY A 30 1.37 72.43 -3.33
CA GLY A 30 0.41 73.51 -3.64
C GLY A 30 0.00 73.66 -5.11
N VAL A 31 0.18 72.64 -5.96
CA VAL A 31 -0.37 72.63 -7.33
C VAL A 31 -1.69 71.84 -7.35
N THR A 32 -2.80 72.55 -7.49
CA THR A 32 -4.14 72.01 -7.68
C THR A 32 -4.35 71.71 -9.18
N VAL A 33 -4.28 70.43 -9.57
CA VAL A 33 -4.76 69.99 -10.89
C VAL A 33 -6.27 69.74 -10.75
N PRO A 34 -7.15 70.36 -11.56
CA PRO A 34 -8.58 70.03 -11.56
C PRO A 34 -8.78 68.53 -11.81
N GLY A 35 -9.69 67.92 -11.04
CA GLY A 35 -9.90 66.48 -10.96
C GLY A 35 -10.37 65.83 -12.26
N PHE A 36 -9.43 65.45 -13.12
CA PHE A 36 -9.69 64.64 -14.33
C PHE A 36 -10.50 63.38 -14.01
N TYR A 37 -10.16 62.70 -12.90
CA TYR A 37 -10.85 61.49 -12.47
C TYR A 37 -12.26 61.75 -11.94
N GLY A 38 -12.53 62.91 -11.31
CA GLY A 38 -13.87 63.28 -10.85
C GLY A 38 -14.84 63.66 -11.98
N ALA A 39 -14.34 63.80 -13.21
CA ALA A 39 -15.15 64.01 -14.42
C ALA A 39 -15.47 62.70 -15.16
N LEU A 40 -14.89 61.57 -14.75
CA LEU A 40 -15.24 60.25 -15.28
C LEU A 40 -16.60 59.83 -14.69
N ALA A 41 -17.39 59.12 -15.49
CA ALA A 41 -18.67 58.57 -15.04
C ALA A 41 -18.47 57.51 -13.96
N ASP A 42 -17.42 56.69 -14.12
CA ASP A 42 -16.97 55.64 -13.21
C ASP A 42 -15.44 55.84 -13.06
N PRO A 43 -14.98 56.49 -11.97
CA PRO A 43 -13.56 56.71 -11.70
C PRO A 43 -12.73 55.44 -11.42
N SER A 44 -13.29 54.43 -10.74
CA SER A 44 -12.58 53.18 -10.41
C SER A 44 -12.61 52.13 -11.53
N ALA A 45 -13.46 52.34 -12.54
CA ALA A 45 -13.69 51.46 -13.68
C ALA A 45 -14.22 50.06 -13.29
N ASP A 46 -15.01 49.97 -12.21
CA ASP A 46 -15.51 48.72 -11.64
C ASP A 46 -17.03 48.52 -11.77
N ASP A 47 -17.71 49.33 -12.59
CA ASP A 47 -19.11 49.13 -12.97
C ASP A 47 -19.30 47.82 -13.74
N PHE A 48 -20.19 46.93 -13.26
CA PHE A 48 -20.58 45.73 -13.96
C PHE A 48 -21.63 45.99 -15.04
N ARG A 49 -21.47 45.32 -16.19
CA ARG A 49 -22.53 45.21 -17.20
C ARG A 49 -22.66 43.80 -17.77
N HIS A 50 -23.85 43.22 -17.62
CA HIS A 50 -24.15 41.88 -18.13
C HIS A 50 -24.04 41.80 -19.66
N HIS A 51 -23.49 40.71 -20.20
CA HIS A 51 -23.23 40.55 -21.64
C HIS A 51 -24.49 40.56 -22.54
N LEU A 52 -25.67 40.36 -21.94
CA LEU A 52 -26.99 40.45 -22.58
C LEU A 52 -27.71 41.79 -22.32
N ASP A 53 -27.00 42.79 -21.80
CA ASP A 53 -27.61 44.11 -21.58
C ASP A 53 -28.14 44.70 -22.90
N PRO A 54 -29.38 45.24 -22.93
CA PRO A 54 -29.98 45.79 -24.15
C PRO A 54 -29.18 46.91 -24.81
N SER A 55 -28.33 47.63 -24.07
CA SER A 55 -27.46 48.67 -24.63
C SER A 55 -26.46 48.10 -25.65
N TYR A 56 -26.02 46.85 -25.49
CA TYR A 56 -25.14 46.18 -26.43
C TYR A 56 -25.84 45.84 -27.75
N ASP A 57 -27.12 45.48 -27.70
CA ASP A 57 -27.92 45.25 -28.91
C ASP A 57 -28.18 46.56 -29.66
N ALA A 58 -28.54 47.62 -28.94
CA ALA A 58 -28.73 48.95 -29.50
C ALA A 58 -27.46 49.53 -30.15
N ALA A 59 -26.28 49.21 -29.59
CA ALA A 59 -24.98 49.61 -30.12
C ALA A 59 -24.43 48.67 -31.22
N GLY A 60 -25.10 47.55 -31.53
CA GLY A 60 -24.59 46.55 -32.45
C GLY A 60 -23.25 45.93 -32.00
N ALA A 61 -23.03 45.81 -30.69
CA ALA A 61 -21.77 45.40 -30.11
C ALA A 61 -21.44 43.93 -30.43
N GLN A 62 -20.18 43.68 -30.81
CA GLN A 62 -19.65 42.34 -31.06
C GLN A 62 -19.41 41.57 -29.75
N LEU A 63 -19.23 40.24 -29.85
CA LEU A 63 -19.08 39.34 -28.71
C LEU A 63 -18.00 39.80 -27.72
N LEU A 64 -16.80 40.17 -28.18
CA LEU A 64 -15.71 40.58 -27.29
C LEU A 64 -16.05 41.86 -26.52
N THR A 65 -16.72 42.82 -27.15
CA THR A 65 -17.13 44.06 -26.50
C THR A 65 -18.15 43.82 -25.39
N ARG A 66 -19.03 42.82 -25.56
CA ARG A 66 -20.07 42.48 -24.56
C ARG A 66 -19.51 41.92 -23.26
N TYR A 67 -18.33 41.31 -23.29
CA TYR A 67 -17.67 40.76 -22.10
C TYR A 67 -16.65 41.72 -21.48
N ARG A 68 -16.48 42.94 -22.02
CA ARG A 68 -15.47 43.90 -21.55
C ARG A 68 -15.67 44.28 -20.08
N ASP A 69 -16.92 44.54 -19.68
CA ASP A 69 -17.28 45.05 -18.36
C ASP A 69 -18.03 43.96 -17.53
N TYR A 70 -17.89 42.68 -17.91
CA TYR A 70 -18.65 41.57 -17.30
C TYR A 70 -18.01 41.04 -16.00
N ASP A 71 -16.70 41.18 -15.84
CA ASP A 71 -15.96 40.68 -14.67
C ASP A 71 -15.80 41.73 -13.56
N ASN A 72 -16.44 42.89 -13.74
CA ASN A 72 -16.43 44.02 -12.81
C ASN A 72 -17.31 43.76 -11.56
N TYR A 73 -17.12 44.57 -10.52
CA TYR A 73 -17.61 44.27 -9.17
C TYR A 73 -18.87 45.05 -8.79
N GLU A 74 -18.94 46.38 -9.02
CA GLU A 74 -20.10 47.18 -8.63
C GLU A 74 -21.34 46.80 -9.44
N ASN A 75 -22.44 46.46 -8.75
CA ASN A 75 -23.73 46.04 -9.32
C ASN A 75 -23.70 44.70 -10.06
N ASN A 76 -22.79 43.79 -9.71
CA ASN A 76 -22.69 42.46 -10.33
C ASN A 76 -23.65 41.40 -9.73
N SER A 77 -24.25 41.72 -8.56
CA SER A 77 -25.13 40.85 -7.77
C SER A 77 -26.50 41.46 -7.42
N PRO A 78 -27.19 42.16 -8.36
CA PRO A 78 -28.42 42.88 -8.06
C PRO A 78 -29.57 41.94 -7.68
N GLU A 79 -30.36 42.34 -6.67
CA GLU A 79 -31.51 41.56 -6.20
C GLU A 79 -32.61 41.47 -7.29
N ASN A 80 -33.19 40.28 -7.46
CA ASN A 80 -34.30 40.02 -8.39
C ASN A 80 -34.02 40.35 -9.87
N SER A 81 -32.75 40.35 -10.30
CA SER A 81 -32.36 40.55 -11.69
C SER A 81 -31.96 39.24 -12.37
N GLN A 82 -32.23 39.12 -13.67
CA GLN A 82 -31.65 38.06 -14.52
C GLN A 82 -30.32 38.48 -15.16
N LEU A 83 -29.94 39.76 -15.00
CA LEU A 83 -28.72 40.36 -15.50
C LEU A 83 -27.70 40.51 -14.36
N SER A 84 -27.37 39.39 -13.70
CA SER A 84 -26.41 39.31 -12.59
C SER A 84 -25.33 38.27 -12.91
N SER A 85 -24.08 38.48 -12.53
CA SER A 85 -23.00 37.49 -12.69
C SER A 85 -22.90 36.52 -11.51
N THR A 86 -23.22 37.00 -10.30
CA THR A 86 -23.10 36.24 -9.05
C THR A 86 -24.23 36.58 -8.06
N ALA A 87 -24.44 35.71 -7.07
CA ALA A 87 -25.36 35.94 -5.95
C ALA A 87 -24.62 36.10 -4.61
N TYR A 88 -23.29 36.13 -4.65
CA TYR A 88 -22.43 36.26 -3.47
C TYR A 88 -21.75 37.64 -3.48
N PRO A 89 -21.53 38.25 -2.30
CA PRO A 89 -20.77 39.49 -2.22
C PRO A 89 -19.31 39.23 -2.61
N ASP A 90 -18.71 40.21 -3.27
CA ASP A 90 -17.29 40.21 -3.59
C ASP A 90 -16.44 40.35 -2.32
N LYS A 91 -15.34 39.60 -2.28
CA LYS A 91 -14.42 39.54 -1.13
C LYS A 91 -13.00 39.37 -1.62
N GLU A 92 -12.06 39.91 -0.84
CA GLU A 92 -10.62 39.68 -1.05
C GLU A 92 -10.16 38.26 -0.67
N ASP A 93 -11.02 37.47 -0.02
CA ASP A 93 -10.77 36.07 0.32
C ASP A 93 -11.20 35.12 -0.81
N LEU A 94 -10.23 34.69 -1.61
CA LEU A 94 -10.44 33.83 -2.77
C LEU A 94 -10.71 32.35 -2.42
N ASN A 95 -10.16 31.83 -1.32
CA ASN A 95 -10.31 30.41 -0.92
C ASN A 95 -11.35 30.17 0.19
N ARG A 96 -12.01 31.23 0.67
CA ARG A 96 -13.10 31.19 1.65
C ARG A 96 -12.67 30.62 3.00
N ASP A 97 -11.42 30.85 3.40
CA ASP A 97 -10.91 30.43 4.72
C ASP A 97 -11.08 31.52 5.81
N ASN A 98 -11.70 32.65 5.45
CA ASN A 98 -11.93 33.85 6.25
C ASN A 98 -10.65 34.60 6.66
N VAL A 99 -9.53 34.35 5.98
CA VAL A 99 -8.27 35.06 6.22
C VAL A 99 -7.74 35.61 4.91
N VAL A 100 -7.48 36.93 4.87
CA VAL A 100 -6.80 37.53 3.71
C VAL A 100 -5.30 37.21 3.78
N GLN A 101 -4.81 36.53 2.76
CA GLN A 101 -3.41 36.08 2.70
C GLN A 101 -2.53 37.11 2.02
N ASN A 102 -1.75 37.85 2.80
CA ASN A 102 -0.88 38.93 2.30
C ASN A 102 0.56 38.47 1.97
N THR A 103 0.79 37.17 1.90
CA THR A 103 2.14 36.61 1.69
C THR A 103 2.39 36.34 0.21
N GLU A 104 3.27 37.13 -0.41
CA GLU A 104 3.70 36.94 -1.81
C GLU A 104 4.91 35.99 -1.89
N GLN A 105 4.62 34.70 -2.01
CA GLN A 105 5.60 33.63 -2.21
C GLN A 105 5.07 32.66 -3.26
N TYR A 106 5.73 32.58 -4.42
CA TYR A 106 5.19 31.87 -5.57
C TYR A 106 6.27 31.33 -6.51
N TYR A 107 5.85 30.45 -7.42
CA TYR A 107 6.65 30.01 -8.55
C TYR A 107 6.13 30.70 -9.82
N GLU A 108 7.04 31.29 -10.58
CA GLU A 108 6.74 32.02 -11.81
C GLU A 108 7.13 31.21 -13.05
N TYR A 109 6.25 31.24 -14.06
CA TYR A 109 6.42 30.54 -15.33
C TYR A 109 6.17 31.53 -16.48
N PRO A 110 7.22 32.22 -16.98
CA PRO A 110 7.07 33.18 -18.06
C PRO A 110 6.81 32.44 -19.39
N ILE A 111 5.75 32.82 -20.10
CA ILE A 111 5.41 32.30 -21.43
C ILE A 111 5.51 33.46 -22.42
N GLU A 112 6.40 33.36 -23.40
CA GLU A 112 6.65 34.44 -24.34
C GLU A 112 5.69 34.35 -25.54
N LEU A 113 4.76 35.29 -25.65
CA LEU A 113 3.79 35.32 -26.74
C LEU A 113 4.22 36.29 -27.86
N ARG A 114 5.41 36.06 -28.42
CA ARG A 114 5.98 36.88 -29.51
C ARG A 114 6.00 36.11 -30.83
N PRO A 115 5.80 36.77 -31.98
CA PRO A 115 6.02 36.14 -33.28
C PRO A 115 7.42 35.53 -33.36
N GLY A 116 7.53 34.27 -33.79
CA GLY A 116 8.79 33.51 -33.84
C GLY A 116 9.06 32.62 -32.61
N GLN A 117 8.43 32.88 -31.45
CA GLN A 117 8.54 32.04 -30.24
C GLN A 117 7.50 30.91 -30.18
N PHE A 118 6.77 30.68 -31.28
CA PHE A 118 5.76 29.63 -31.42
C PHE A 118 6.29 28.40 -32.18
N THR A 119 7.46 27.91 -31.73
CA THR A 119 8.13 26.74 -32.30
C THR A 119 8.02 25.57 -31.33
N VAL A 120 7.66 24.39 -31.85
CA VAL A 120 7.55 23.15 -31.05
C VAL A 120 8.91 22.82 -30.44
N GLY A 121 8.93 22.50 -29.14
CA GLY A 121 10.13 22.23 -28.36
C GLY A 121 10.73 23.44 -27.63
N GLN A 122 10.17 24.64 -27.84
CA GLN A 122 10.53 25.86 -27.12
C GLN A 122 9.31 26.44 -26.40
N ASN A 123 9.53 27.33 -25.43
CA ASN A 123 8.45 28.09 -24.78
C ASN A 123 7.30 27.22 -24.23
N TYR A 124 7.63 26.03 -23.70
CA TYR A 124 6.69 25.01 -23.22
C TYR A 124 5.72 24.43 -24.26
N ILE A 125 5.93 24.67 -25.55
CA ILE A 125 5.08 24.13 -26.64
C ILE A 125 5.52 22.70 -26.95
N THR A 126 4.64 21.73 -26.71
CA THR A 126 4.91 20.31 -26.99
C THR A 126 4.40 19.85 -28.34
N ASP A 127 3.35 20.49 -28.84
CA ASP A 127 2.73 20.16 -30.12
C ASP A 127 1.95 21.35 -30.69
N LYS A 128 1.63 21.29 -31.99
CA LYS A 128 0.69 22.22 -32.63
C LYS A 128 -0.09 21.53 -33.74
N VAL A 129 -1.37 21.89 -33.88
CA VAL A 129 -2.24 21.41 -34.96
C VAL A 129 -2.81 22.62 -35.70
N THR A 130 -2.58 22.69 -37.01
CA THR A 130 -3.18 23.73 -37.86
C THR A 130 -4.34 23.12 -38.63
N THR A 131 -5.51 23.73 -38.52
CA THR A 131 -6.73 23.32 -39.23
C THR A 131 -7.29 24.46 -40.05
N THR A 132 -7.94 24.12 -41.16
CA THR A 132 -8.65 25.07 -42.01
C THR A 132 -10.12 25.07 -41.58
N VAL A 133 -10.59 26.18 -41.04
CA VAL A 133 -12.00 26.34 -40.62
C VAL A 133 -12.75 27.23 -41.60
N ASN A 134 -14.03 26.94 -41.79
CA ASN A 134 -14.91 27.82 -42.54
C ASN A 134 -15.30 29.00 -41.64
N SER A 135 -15.15 30.23 -42.12
CA SER A 135 -15.62 31.40 -41.38
C SER A 135 -17.14 31.33 -41.18
N ALA A 136 -17.59 31.67 -39.97
CA ALA A 136 -19.01 31.69 -39.60
C ALA A 136 -19.83 32.69 -40.45
N SER A 137 -19.19 33.68 -41.07
CA SER A 137 -19.83 34.68 -41.95
C SER A 137 -19.95 34.25 -43.42
N GLY A 138 -19.48 33.04 -43.78
CA GLY A 138 -19.54 32.49 -45.14
C GLY A 138 -18.48 33.07 -46.09
N GLY A 139 -17.95 32.21 -46.98
CA GLY A 139 -17.17 32.61 -48.17
C GLY A 139 -15.64 32.68 -48.03
N THR A 140 -15.06 32.53 -46.84
CA THR A 140 -13.60 32.49 -46.63
C THR A 140 -13.19 31.38 -45.66
N THR A 141 -12.08 30.71 -45.95
CA THR A 141 -11.43 29.75 -45.05
C THR A 141 -10.34 30.44 -44.25
N GLU A 142 -10.26 30.15 -42.95
CA GLU A 142 -9.24 30.66 -42.05
C GLU A 142 -8.35 29.50 -41.58
N GLN A 143 -7.04 29.74 -41.51
CA GLN A 143 -6.09 28.82 -40.89
C GLN A 143 -6.04 29.12 -39.39
N VAL A 144 -6.49 28.18 -38.57
CA VAL A 144 -6.43 28.28 -37.11
C VAL A 144 -5.41 27.28 -36.60
N THR A 145 -4.44 27.76 -35.83
CA THR A 145 -3.45 26.90 -35.18
C THR A 145 -3.74 26.77 -33.69
N TRP A 146 -3.86 25.53 -33.23
CA TRP A 146 -3.95 25.16 -31.83
C TRP A 146 -2.57 24.79 -31.32
N TYR A 147 -2.11 25.46 -30.26
CA TYR A 147 -0.84 25.18 -29.62
C TYR A 147 -1.05 24.45 -28.30
N GLN A 148 -0.34 23.34 -28.09
CA GLN A 148 -0.36 22.61 -26.83
C GLN A 148 0.80 23.08 -25.95
N PHE A 149 0.48 23.79 -24.87
CA PHE A 149 1.43 24.19 -23.84
C PHE A 149 1.47 23.15 -22.71
N ARG A 150 2.66 22.73 -22.30
CA ARG A 150 2.89 21.84 -21.15
C ARG A 150 3.98 22.40 -20.26
N VAL A 151 3.56 23.13 -19.23
CA VAL A 151 4.45 23.81 -18.28
C VAL A 151 4.84 22.85 -17.14
N PRO A 152 6.13 22.54 -16.95
CA PRO A 152 6.60 21.69 -15.86
C PRO A 152 6.58 22.47 -14.54
N VAL A 153 5.56 22.23 -13.72
CA VAL A 153 5.35 22.98 -12.47
C VAL A 153 6.58 22.97 -11.55
N ARG A 154 7.39 21.91 -11.51
CA ARG A 154 8.54 21.84 -10.60
C ARG A 154 9.76 22.68 -11.01
N GLU A 155 9.75 23.27 -12.19
CA GLU A 155 10.87 24.02 -12.77
C GLU A 155 10.60 25.53 -12.80
N GLY A 156 9.58 26.00 -12.08
CA GLY A 156 9.25 27.41 -11.97
C GLY A 156 10.31 28.22 -11.22
N ILE A 157 10.38 29.50 -11.55
CA ILE A 157 11.32 30.43 -10.91
C ILE A 157 10.74 30.82 -9.55
N ALA A 158 11.42 30.49 -8.47
CA ALA A 158 10.97 30.84 -7.12
C ALA A 158 11.06 32.36 -6.88
N ARG A 159 9.99 32.94 -6.34
CA ARG A 159 9.92 34.33 -5.86
C ARG A 159 9.54 34.32 -4.39
N GLY A 160 10.24 35.12 -3.59
CA GLY A 160 10.12 35.09 -2.13
C GLY A 160 10.74 33.82 -1.51
N ASN A 161 10.33 33.48 -0.29
CA ASN A 161 10.90 32.37 0.48
C ASN A 161 10.08 31.06 0.37
N ILE A 162 9.65 30.70 -0.85
CA ILE A 162 8.86 29.49 -1.09
C ILE A 162 9.73 28.23 -1.14
N THR A 163 9.33 27.17 -0.43
CA THR A 163 10.04 25.89 -0.42
C THR A 163 9.15 24.72 -0.80
N GLY A 164 9.34 24.21 -2.01
CA GLY A 164 8.68 23.01 -2.52
C GLY A 164 7.19 23.21 -2.86
N PHE A 165 6.55 22.12 -3.30
CA PHE A 165 5.20 22.12 -3.86
C PHE A 165 4.16 21.47 -2.93
N LYS A 166 4.43 21.43 -1.61
CA LYS A 166 3.52 20.76 -0.65
C LYS A 166 2.25 21.56 -0.38
N ASN A 167 2.32 22.89 -0.44
CA ASN A 167 1.21 23.79 -0.15
C ASN A 167 1.18 24.90 -1.21
N ILE A 168 0.50 24.64 -2.33
CA ILE A 168 0.21 25.62 -3.38
C ILE A 168 -1.31 25.83 -3.37
N ARG A 169 -1.74 27.07 -3.14
CA ARG A 169 -3.17 27.40 -2.91
C ARG A 169 -3.81 28.16 -4.06
N PHE A 170 -3.04 29.04 -4.69
CA PHE A 170 -3.53 29.99 -5.68
C PHE A 170 -2.71 29.87 -6.96
N VAL A 171 -3.37 30.15 -8.08
CA VAL A 171 -2.76 30.25 -9.40
C VAL A 171 -3.17 31.61 -9.95
N ARG A 172 -2.19 32.44 -10.27
CA ARG A 172 -2.41 33.77 -10.85
C ARG A 172 -1.83 33.77 -12.26
N MET A 173 -2.67 34.06 -13.25
CA MET A 173 -2.26 34.29 -14.62
C MET A 173 -2.43 35.78 -14.91
N TYR A 174 -1.44 36.39 -15.53
CA TYR A 174 -1.49 37.79 -15.91
C TYR A 174 -0.72 37.99 -17.22
N MET A 175 -1.07 39.05 -17.94
CA MET A 175 -0.49 39.42 -19.22
C MET A 175 0.16 40.79 -19.09
N THR A 176 1.36 40.95 -19.64
CA THR A 176 2.08 42.23 -19.65
C THR A 176 2.74 42.43 -21.01
N ASP A 177 3.20 43.66 -21.28
CA ASP A 177 4.02 44.03 -22.44
C ASP A 177 3.33 43.92 -23.81
N PHE A 178 1.99 43.92 -23.83
CA PHE A 178 1.22 44.01 -25.07
C PHE A 178 0.96 45.47 -25.47
N GLN A 179 1.24 45.80 -26.74
CA GLN A 179 0.99 47.12 -27.31
C GLN A 179 -0.46 47.28 -27.83
N GLN A 180 -1.14 46.17 -28.08
CA GLN A 180 -2.50 46.11 -28.59
C GLN A 180 -3.33 45.16 -27.71
N PRO A 181 -4.67 45.31 -27.67
CA PRO A 181 -5.53 44.36 -26.99
C PRO A 181 -5.34 42.94 -27.55
N VAL A 182 -5.16 41.96 -26.66
CA VAL A 182 -4.96 40.55 -27.01
C VAL A 182 -6.03 39.70 -26.36
N VAL A 183 -6.52 38.70 -27.10
CA VAL A 183 -7.47 37.71 -26.61
C VAL A 183 -6.82 36.33 -26.69
N LEU A 184 -6.68 35.68 -25.54
CA LEU A 184 -6.22 34.29 -25.45
C LEU A 184 -7.43 33.37 -25.22
N ARG A 185 -7.54 32.33 -26.05
CA ARG A 185 -8.57 31.30 -25.90
C ARG A 185 -7.91 30.01 -25.41
N LEU A 186 -8.20 29.64 -24.18
CA LEU A 186 -7.72 28.42 -23.54
C LEU A 186 -8.83 27.37 -23.59
N VAL A 187 -8.65 26.32 -24.39
CA VAL A 187 -9.67 25.27 -24.53
C VAL A 187 -9.77 24.41 -23.27
N GLN A 188 -8.63 23.97 -22.76
CA GLN A 188 -8.56 23.05 -21.62
C GLN A 188 -7.37 23.39 -20.71
N PRO A 189 -7.44 24.52 -19.97
CA PRO A 189 -6.45 24.82 -18.95
C PRO A 189 -6.64 23.83 -17.79
N GLN A 190 -5.68 22.92 -17.60
CA GLN A 190 -5.78 21.88 -16.57
C GLN A 190 -4.44 21.53 -15.95
N PHE A 191 -4.48 21.08 -14.69
CA PHE A 191 -3.36 20.45 -14.02
C PHE A 191 -3.33 18.95 -14.32
N VAL A 192 -2.26 18.51 -14.98
CA VAL A 192 -2.08 17.08 -15.32
C VAL A 192 -1.13 16.45 -14.31
N ALA A 193 -1.60 15.42 -13.63
CA ALA A 193 -0.77 14.60 -12.76
C ALA A 193 -0.21 13.40 -13.53
N ASN A 194 1.11 13.25 -13.56
CA ASN A 194 1.74 12.05 -14.11
C ASN A 194 1.85 10.96 -13.02
N GLN A 195 1.44 9.74 -13.34
CA GLN A 195 1.66 8.58 -12.47
C GLN A 195 3.15 8.19 -12.40
N TRP A 196 3.89 8.46 -13.47
CA TRP A 196 5.32 8.28 -13.56
C TRP A 196 6.05 9.51 -13.02
N ARG A 197 7.05 9.26 -12.20
CA ARG A 197 7.84 10.31 -11.53
C ARG A 197 9.26 10.29 -12.04
N ARG A 198 9.84 11.48 -12.26
CA ARG A 198 11.27 11.62 -12.57
C ARG A 198 12.11 11.08 -11.42
N TYR A 199 13.06 10.20 -11.72
CA TYR A 199 14.10 9.82 -10.77
C TYR A 199 15.16 10.93 -10.74
N LEU A 200 15.37 11.53 -9.56
CA LEU A 200 16.21 12.72 -9.42
C LEU A 200 17.68 12.39 -9.16
N SER A 201 17.96 11.22 -8.60
CA SER A 201 19.33 10.78 -8.34
C SER A 201 20.00 10.34 -9.64
N ARG A 202 21.31 10.55 -9.72
CA ARG A 202 22.12 10.11 -10.86
C ARG A 202 22.10 8.58 -10.96
N ILE A 203 21.97 8.08 -12.18
CA ILE A 203 22.12 6.65 -12.50
C ILE A 203 23.37 6.54 -13.35
N VAL A 204 24.31 5.72 -12.91
CA VAL A 204 25.59 5.48 -13.60
C VAL A 204 25.56 4.08 -14.19
N ASP A 205 26.12 3.92 -15.38
CA ASP A 205 26.34 2.60 -15.98
C ASP A 205 27.23 1.75 -15.05
N PRO A 206 26.78 0.55 -14.65
CA PRO A 206 27.60 -0.48 -14.01
C PRO A 206 29.01 -0.67 -14.59
N LEU A 207 29.17 -0.50 -15.91
CA LEU A 207 30.44 -0.71 -16.61
C LEU A 207 31.37 0.51 -16.58
N ASN A 208 30.92 1.63 -16.00
CA ASN A 208 31.73 2.83 -15.82
C ASN A 208 32.79 2.61 -14.73
N THR A 209 33.88 1.95 -15.12
CA THR A 209 35.06 1.65 -14.30
C THR A 209 36.04 2.83 -14.20
N SER A 210 35.87 3.84 -15.06
CA SER A 210 36.84 4.93 -15.28
C SER A 210 36.73 6.08 -14.28
N GLY A 211 35.75 6.08 -13.36
CA GLY A 211 35.63 7.15 -12.37
C GLY A 211 35.47 8.54 -13.00
N ASN A 212 34.88 8.66 -14.20
CA ASN A 212 34.46 9.96 -14.76
C ASN A 212 33.16 10.43 -14.04
N ILE A 213 33.25 10.48 -12.71
CA ILE A 213 32.22 10.97 -11.77
C ILE A 213 32.27 12.50 -11.64
N ASN A 214 33.19 13.16 -12.37
CA ASN A 214 33.49 14.58 -12.27
C ASN A 214 32.53 15.48 -13.08
N THR A 215 31.63 14.91 -13.88
CA THR A 215 30.52 15.67 -14.45
C THR A 215 29.40 15.77 -13.41
N VAL A 216 29.16 16.98 -12.92
CA VAL A 216 28.06 17.26 -11.96
C VAL A 216 26.69 17.09 -12.64
N ILE A 217 26.65 17.18 -13.98
CA ILE A 217 25.44 17.16 -14.79
C ILE A 217 25.45 15.92 -15.69
N ASP A 218 24.43 15.08 -15.52
CA ASP A 218 24.22 13.82 -16.24
C ASP A 218 23.36 13.97 -17.52
N ALA A 219 22.55 15.04 -17.62
CA ALA A 219 21.85 15.47 -18.84
C ALA A 219 21.48 16.97 -18.74
N ASP A 220 21.28 17.66 -19.87
CA ASP A 220 20.90 19.08 -19.88
C ASP A 220 19.43 19.25 -19.49
N ALA A 221 18.59 18.35 -19.99
CA ALA A 221 17.16 18.32 -19.69
C ALA A 221 16.64 16.88 -19.69
N PHE A 222 15.67 16.62 -18.82
CA PHE A 222 14.93 15.36 -18.82
C PHE A 222 13.46 15.61 -18.44
N ALA A 223 12.58 15.30 -19.39
CA ALA A 223 11.14 15.49 -19.29
C ALA A 223 10.40 14.15 -19.33
N VAL A 224 9.38 14.02 -18.47
CA VAL A 224 8.48 12.87 -18.40
C VAL A 224 7.08 13.35 -18.71
N SER A 225 6.50 12.87 -19.80
CA SER A 225 5.18 13.30 -20.29
C SER A 225 4.41 12.13 -20.87
N THR A 226 3.26 12.41 -21.48
CA THR A 226 2.46 11.42 -22.20
C THR A 226 2.27 11.86 -23.65
N VAL A 227 2.15 10.88 -24.54
CA VAL A 227 1.77 11.04 -25.94
C VAL A 227 0.51 10.20 -26.16
N SER A 228 -0.46 10.70 -26.94
CA SER A 228 -1.74 10.01 -27.12
C SER A 228 -2.24 10.05 -28.56
N VAL A 229 -3.09 9.10 -28.92
CA VAL A 229 -3.70 9.04 -30.26
C VAL A 229 -4.63 10.22 -30.55
N GLU A 230 -5.31 10.78 -29.53
CA GLU A 230 -6.23 11.90 -29.71
C GLU A 230 -5.54 13.27 -29.78
N GLU A 231 -4.44 13.46 -29.03
CA GLU A 231 -3.71 14.73 -29.01
C GLU A 231 -2.57 14.79 -30.03
N ASN A 232 -1.89 13.65 -30.29
CA ASN A 232 -0.64 13.57 -31.06
C ASN A 232 -0.75 12.60 -32.26
N GLY A 233 -1.97 12.26 -32.67
CA GLY A 233 -2.26 11.38 -33.81
C GLY A 233 -1.95 11.98 -35.18
N PRO A 234 -2.45 11.40 -36.28
CA PRO A 234 -2.11 11.78 -37.64
C PRO A 234 -2.76 13.12 -38.07
N ALA A 235 -2.21 14.23 -37.59
CA ALA A 235 -2.36 15.57 -38.14
C ALA A 235 -0.98 16.24 -38.12
N GLN A 236 -0.08 15.79 -39.00
CA GLN A 236 1.33 16.14 -38.92
C GLN A 236 1.67 17.58 -39.37
N THR A 237 2.51 18.22 -38.56
CA THR A 237 3.63 19.05 -39.04
C THR A 237 4.71 18.18 -39.69
N THR A 238 5.30 18.66 -40.79
CA THR A 238 6.40 17.99 -41.50
C THR A 238 7.60 17.72 -40.57
N GLY A 239 8.01 16.46 -40.41
CA GLY A 239 9.25 16.07 -39.71
C GLY A 239 9.10 15.51 -38.28
N THR A 240 7.88 15.34 -37.76
CA THR A 240 7.62 14.74 -36.43
C THR A 240 6.93 13.38 -36.54
N THR A 241 7.39 12.34 -35.84
CA THR A 241 6.75 11.01 -35.83
C THR A 241 5.34 11.11 -35.23
N PRO A 242 4.27 10.64 -35.91
CA PRO A 242 2.93 10.71 -35.36
C PRO A 242 2.72 9.57 -34.37
N TYR A 243 1.86 9.78 -33.39
CA TYR A 243 1.47 8.70 -32.49
C TYR A 243 0.49 7.75 -33.19
N VAL A 244 0.86 6.47 -33.23
CA VAL A 244 0.03 5.38 -33.77
C VAL A 244 -0.09 4.29 -32.72
N VAL A 245 -1.25 3.65 -32.62
CA VAL A 245 -1.49 2.57 -31.63
C VAL A 245 -0.53 1.39 -31.91
N PRO A 246 0.09 0.76 -30.89
CA PRO A 246 0.99 -0.38 -31.10
C PRO A 246 0.33 -1.56 -31.84
N PRO A 247 1.12 -2.38 -32.58
CA PRO A 247 0.63 -3.56 -33.27
C PRO A 247 -0.13 -4.53 -32.34
N GLY A 248 -1.33 -4.94 -32.76
CA GLY A 248 -2.16 -5.90 -32.02
C GLY A 248 -2.93 -5.34 -30.82
N ILE A 249 -2.74 -4.05 -30.48
CA ILE A 249 -3.51 -3.36 -29.45
C ILE A 249 -4.74 -2.71 -30.09
N ARG A 250 -5.86 -2.78 -29.37
CA ARG A 250 -7.13 -2.18 -29.80
C ARG A 250 -7.58 -1.23 -28.71
N ARG A 251 -8.07 -0.06 -29.12
CA ARG A 251 -8.64 0.93 -28.20
C ARG A 251 -9.85 0.33 -27.50
N ASP A 252 -9.92 0.50 -26.19
CA ASP A 252 -11.07 0.10 -25.40
C ASP A 252 -12.32 0.86 -25.84
N ILE A 253 -13.45 0.15 -25.86
CA ILE A 253 -14.74 0.72 -26.25
C ILE A 253 -15.58 0.87 -25.00
N GLU A 254 -15.92 2.12 -24.69
CA GLU A 254 -16.86 2.44 -23.63
C GLU A 254 -18.29 2.39 -24.18
N TYR A 255 -19.06 1.45 -23.64
CA TYR A 255 -20.50 1.34 -23.90
C TYR A 255 -21.25 2.19 -22.87
N GLY A 256 -21.38 3.49 -23.15
CA GLY A 256 -22.16 4.43 -22.33
C GLY A 256 -23.67 4.34 -22.57
N SER A 257 -24.46 5.16 -21.88
CA SER A 257 -25.93 5.23 -22.03
C SER A 257 -26.39 5.87 -23.35
N THR A 258 -25.47 6.44 -24.13
CA THR A 258 -25.74 7.00 -25.46
C THR A 258 -25.64 5.94 -26.54
N ALA A 259 -26.45 6.05 -27.61
CA ALA A 259 -26.49 5.11 -28.74
C ALA A 259 -25.18 5.01 -29.56
N VAL A 260 -24.15 5.79 -29.21
CA VAL A 260 -22.85 5.82 -29.89
C VAL A 260 -21.80 5.28 -28.93
N SER A 261 -21.11 4.22 -29.34
CA SER A 261 -19.94 3.70 -28.64
C SER A 261 -18.76 4.66 -28.80
N ARG A 262 -18.01 4.90 -27.72
CA ARG A 262 -16.83 5.78 -27.73
C ARG A 262 -15.57 4.95 -27.56
N GLN A 263 -14.55 5.24 -28.36
CA GLN A 263 -13.23 4.68 -28.12
C GLN A 263 -12.55 5.49 -27.02
N GLN A 264 -11.99 4.81 -26.03
CA GLN A 264 -11.19 5.46 -25.01
C GLN A 264 -9.87 5.94 -25.61
N ASN A 265 -9.31 7.00 -25.03
CA ASN A 265 -8.01 7.50 -25.44
C ASN A 265 -6.94 6.48 -25.04
N GLU A 266 -6.02 6.23 -25.94
CA GLU A 266 -4.87 5.36 -25.70
C GLU A 266 -3.61 6.24 -25.68
N GLN A 267 -2.69 5.93 -24.75
CA GLN A 267 -1.61 6.83 -24.36
C GLN A 267 -0.36 6.06 -23.96
N SER A 268 0.80 6.56 -24.38
CA SER A 268 2.11 6.05 -23.98
C SER A 268 2.84 7.00 -23.04
N LEU A 269 3.75 6.44 -22.23
CA LEU A 269 4.74 7.21 -21.48
C LEU A 269 5.79 7.77 -22.46
N ARG A 270 6.05 9.08 -22.42
CA ARG A 270 7.10 9.74 -23.21
C ARG A 270 8.23 10.24 -22.31
N LEU A 271 9.44 9.75 -22.55
CA LEU A 271 10.69 10.13 -21.89
C LEU A 271 11.58 10.87 -22.89
N THR A 272 11.85 12.15 -22.67
CA THR A 272 12.73 12.95 -23.55
C THR A 272 13.94 13.41 -22.77
N VAL A 273 15.13 13.08 -23.28
CA VAL A 273 16.41 13.51 -22.70
C VAL A 273 17.21 14.30 -23.72
N THR A 274 17.83 15.39 -23.27
CA THR A 274 18.70 16.25 -24.08
C THR A 274 20.13 16.16 -23.57
N ASN A 275 21.06 15.87 -24.48
CA ASN A 275 22.49 15.70 -24.24
C ASN A 275 22.78 14.75 -23.05
N LEU A 276 22.25 13.54 -23.06
CA LEU A 276 22.60 12.51 -22.07
C LEU A 276 24.08 12.15 -22.19
N ARG A 277 24.83 12.35 -21.09
CA ARG A 277 26.29 12.16 -21.05
C ARG A 277 26.64 10.67 -21.12
N ASP A 278 27.82 10.38 -21.67
CA ASP A 278 28.35 9.01 -21.72
C ASP A 278 28.47 8.37 -20.33
N GLY A 279 28.00 7.13 -20.20
CA GLY A 279 27.96 6.37 -18.96
C GLY A 279 26.89 6.77 -17.94
N TYR A 280 25.93 7.63 -18.32
CA TYR A 280 24.84 8.07 -17.47
C TYR A 280 23.46 7.67 -18.00
N ALA A 281 22.50 7.60 -17.08
CA ALA A 281 21.11 7.28 -17.38
C ALA A 281 20.13 8.24 -16.72
N LYS A 282 18.99 8.43 -17.38
CA LYS A 282 17.80 9.12 -16.85
C LYS A 282 16.60 8.20 -16.90
N ALA A 283 15.75 8.27 -15.88
CA ALA A 283 14.63 7.36 -15.76
C ALA A 283 13.41 8.00 -15.10
N ALA A 284 12.26 7.40 -15.38
CA ALA A 284 11.04 7.61 -14.63
C ALA A 284 10.68 6.32 -13.88
N TYR A 285 10.07 6.46 -12.71
CA TYR A 285 9.63 5.34 -11.90
C TYR A 285 8.16 5.45 -11.55
N LYS A 286 7.54 4.29 -11.33
CA LYS A 286 6.19 4.13 -10.82
C LYS A 286 6.24 3.17 -9.63
N ASN A 287 5.61 3.56 -8.54
CA ASN A 287 5.42 2.68 -7.38
C ASN A 287 4.28 1.71 -7.70
N LEU A 288 4.48 0.44 -7.43
CA LEU A 288 3.47 -0.61 -7.59
C LEU A 288 3.62 -1.63 -6.46
N SER A 289 2.58 -2.42 -6.21
CA SER A 289 2.64 -3.51 -5.23
C SER A 289 2.02 -4.73 -5.86
N THR A 290 2.87 -5.54 -6.49
CA THR A 290 2.44 -6.68 -7.29
C THR A 290 3.36 -7.87 -7.05
N ASN A 291 2.76 -9.05 -6.94
CA ASN A 291 3.47 -10.32 -6.95
C ASN A 291 3.57 -10.83 -8.40
N LEU A 292 4.79 -11.03 -8.88
CA LEU A 292 5.08 -11.46 -10.24
C LEU A 292 5.41 -12.96 -10.37
N LEU A 293 5.43 -13.72 -9.27
CA LEU A 293 5.92 -15.12 -9.25
C LEU A 293 5.16 -16.09 -10.16
N ARG A 294 3.86 -15.87 -10.34
CA ARG A 294 3.01 -16.75 -11.16
C ARG A 294 2.98 -16.36 -12.63
N TYR A 295 3.64 -15.27 -13.03
CA TYR A 295 3.73 -14.84 -14.42
C TYR A 295 5.06 -15.28 -15.01
N LYS A 296 5.08 -15.57 -16.31
CA LYS A 296 6.29 -16.01 -17.01
C LYS A 296 6.94 -14.89 -17.80
N HIS A 297 6.14 -14.03 -18.42
CA HIS A 297 6.64 -12.99 -19.31
C HIS A 297 6.20 -11.59 -18.85
N LEU A 298 7.11 -10.64 -18.96
CA LEU A 298 6.82 -9.21 -18.95
C LEU A 298 6.99 -8.68 -20.38
N LYS A 299 5.97 -8.01 -20.91
CA LYS A 299 6.01 -7.41 -22.24
C LYS A 299 5.74 -5.91 -22.21
N MET A 300 6.39 -5.19 -23.11
CA MET A 300 6.21 -3.74 -23.27
C MET A 300 6.64 -3.36 -24.69
N PHE A 301 5.90 -2.44 -25.32
CA PHE A 301 6.31 -1.83 -26.58
C PHE A 301 7.22 -0.64 -26.29
N VAL A 302 8.27 -0.50 -27.09
CA VAL A 302 9.20 0.62 -26.99
C VAL A 302 9.40 1.24 -28.36
N HIS A 303 9.30 2.56 -28.42
CA HIS A 303 9.64 3.39 -29.56
C HIS A 303 10.80 4.31 -29.19
N GLY A 304 11.66 4.62 -30.15
CA GLY A 304 12.80 5.51 -30.00
C GLY A 304 12.91 6.47 -31.16
N GLU A 305 13.07 7.76 -30.90
CA GLU A 305 13.30 8.78 -31.92
C GLU A 305 14.31 9.82 -31.46
N THR A 306 14.94 10.51 -32.42
CA THR A 306 15.88 11.60 -32.15
C THR A 306 15.63 12.80 -33.05
N SER A 307 15.81 13.99 -32.48
CA SER A 307 15.83 15.25 -33.22
C SER A 307 17.21 15.53 -33.85
N VAL A 308 18.25 14.76 -33.50
CA VAL A 308 19.64 14.96 -33.94
C VAL A 308 20.27 13.66 -34.49
N PRO A 309 19.76 13.14 -35.62
CA PRO A 309 20.20 11.85 -36.19
C PRO A 309 21.68 11.83 -36.61
N ALA A 310 22.34 12.99 -36.70
CA ALA A 310 23.78 13.06 -36.99
C ALA A 310 24.65 12.56 -35.83
N THR A 311 24.20 12.71 -34.58
CA THR A 311 24.98 12.38 -33.37
C THR A 311 24.41 11.21 -32.58
N THR A 312 23.14 10.85 -32.78
CA THR A 312 22.47 9.73 -32.12
C THR A 312 22.02 8.72 -33.16
N LYS A 313 22.64 7.54 -33.19
CA LYS A 313 22.41 6.45 -34.15
C LYS A 313 21.80 5.23 -33.46
N ASP A 314 21.42 4.23 -34.26
CA ASP A 314 20.97 2.94 -33.76
C ASP A 314 22.01 2.29 -32.84
N ASP A 315 21.53 1.64 -31.77
CA ASP A 315 22.32 0.96 -30.74
C ASP A 315 23.20 1.86 -29.85
N ASP A 316 23.30 3.16 -30.13
CA ASP A 316 24.06 4.12 -29.32
C ASP A 316 23.46 4.27 -27.91
N VAL A 317 22.15 4.17 -27.77
CA VAL A 317 21.43 4.29 -26.50
C VAL A 317 20.68 3.02 -26.18
N ARG A 318 20.46 2.77 -24.88
CA ARG A 318 19.75 1.60 -24.38
C ARG A 318 18.50 2.02 -23.62
N VAL A 319 17.40 1.34 -23.86
CA VAL A 319 16.25 1.38 -22.94
C VAL A 319 16.49 0.34 -21.85
N PHE A 320 16.17 0.66 -20.60
CA PHE A 320 16.22 -0.31 -19.52
C PHE A 320 14.98 -0.26 -18.64
N ILE A 321 14.66 -1.42 -18.05
CA ILE A 321 13.62 -1.59 -17.07
C ILE A 321 14.25 -2.12 -15.79
N ARG A 322 14.02 -1.46 -14.64
CA ARG A 322 14.33 -2.01 -13.32
C ARG A 322 13.08 -2.44 -12.58
N ILE A 323 13.13 -3.59 -11.94
CA ILE A 323 12.03 -4.18 -11.17
C ILE A 323 12.60 -4.74 -9.87
N GLY A 324 12.00 -4.40 -8.74
CA GLY A 324 12.45 -4.92 -7.46
C GLY A 324 11.76 -4.29 -6.26
N THR A 325 12.39 -4.48 -5.10
CA THR A 325 11.96 -3.89 -3.83
C THR A 325 12.43 -2.44 -3.70
N ASP A 326 13.45 -2.03 -4.46
CA ASP A 326 13.87 -0.64 -4.60
C ASP A 326 14.43 -0.36 -6.02
N TYR A 327 14.99 0.84 -6.23
CA TYR A 327 15.48 1.32 -7.52
C TYR A 327 17.02 1.32 -7.69
N SER A 328 17.77 1.06 -6.61
CA SER A 328 19.21 1.33 -6.55
C SER A 328 20.07 0.27 -5.86
N GLN A 329 19.51 -0.48 -4.91
CA GLN A 329 20.25 -1.48 -4.12
C GLN A 329 19.73 -2.90 -4.38
N ASN A 330 18.44 -3.09 -4.59
CA ASN A 330 17.78 -4.40 -4.74
C ASN A 330 16.84 -4.37 -5.94
N TYR A 331 17.41 -4.59 -7.13
CA TYR A 331 16.65 -4.65 -8.37
C TYR A 331 17.20 -5.65 -9.37
N TYR A 332 16.29 -6.15 -10.19
CA TYR A 332 16.58 -6.76 -11.48
C TYR A 332 16.52 -5.68 -12.57
N GLU A 333 17.45 -5.69 -13.50
CA GLU A 333 17.46 -4.78 -14.65
C GLU A 333 17.58 -5.55 -15.94
N TYR A 334 16.67 -5.27 -16.87
CA TYR A 334 16.77 -5.69 -18.25
C TYR A 334 17.09 -4.46 -19.10
N SER A 335 18.11 -4.53 -19.94
CA SER A 335 18.43 -3.44 -20.87
C SER A 335 18.58 -3.94 -22.30
N LEU A 336 18.12 -3.15 -23.26
CA LEU A 336 18.09 -3.44 -24.69
C LEU A 336 18.63 -2.25 -25.49
N PRO A 337 19.55 -2.43 -26.47
CA PRO A 337 19.92 -1.37 -27.40
C PRO A 337 18.71 -0.92 -28.20
N LEU A 338 18.55 0.39 -28.36
CA LEU A 338 17.39 0.98 -29.03
C LEU A 338 17.67 1.18 -30.52
N LYS A 339 16.73 0.78 -31.37
CA LYS A 339 16.66 1.15 -32.78
C LYS A 339 15.81 2.40 -32.94
N LEU A 340 16.30 3.38 -33.69
CA LEU A 340 15.63 4.67 -33.85
C LEU A 340 14.69 4.62 -35.06
N THR A 341 13.50 5.19 -34.93
CA THR A 341 12.57 5.38 -36.03
C THR A 341 13.09 6.46 -36.96
N MET A 342 12.96 6.22 -38.27
CA MET A 342 13.32 7.19 -39.29
C MET A 342 12.40 8.42 -39.19
N GLN A 343 12.97 9.62 -39.26
CA GLN A 343 12.18 10.85 -39.18
C GLN A 343 11.10 10.90 -40.26
N GLY A 344 9.85 11.14 -39.84
CA GLY A 344 8.70 11.20 -40.73
C GLY A 344 8.04 9.85 -41.04
N ASP A 345 8.56 8.73 -40.52
CA ASP A 345 7.86 7.45 -40.61
C ASP A 345 6.57 7.50 -39.78
N ALA A 346 5.46 7.12 -40.42
CA ALA A 346 4.13 7.06 -39.82
C ALA A 346 3.54 5.65 -39.85
N SER A 347 4.32 4.67 -40.34
CA SER A 347 3.88 3.28 -40.39
C SER A 347 3.93 2.66 -39.00
N GLN A 348 2.95 1.79 -38.69
CA GLN A 348 2.82 1.19 -37.37
C GLN A 348 4.08 0.42 -36.93
N LEU A 349 4.71 -0.32 -37.84
CA LEU A 349 5.94 -1.09 -37.59
C LEU A 349 7.22 -0.24 -37.70
N GLY A 350 7.15 0.93 -38.34
CA GLY A 350 8.24 1.90 -38.33
C GLY A 350 8.33 2.65 -37.01
N VAL A 351 7.18 3.03 -36.44
CA VAL A 351 7.10 3.60 -35.09
C VAL A 351 7.38 2.53 -34.03
N TRP A 352 6.66 1.42 -34.02
CA TRP A 352 6.83 0.33 -33.05
C TRP A 352 7.63 -0.81 -33.66
N GLN A 353 8.95 -0.62 -33.76
CA GLN A 353 9.85 -1.61 -34.33
C GLN A 353 9.89 -2.88 -33.47
N GLU A 354 9.76 -4.05 -34.09
CA GLU A 354 9.79 -5.34 -33.37
C GLU A 354 11.10 -5.56 -32.61
N ALA A 355 12.22 -5.04 -33.13
CA ALA A 355 13.53 -5.11 -32.47
C ALA A 355 13.58 -4.39 -31.12
N ASN A 356 12.68 -3.42 -30.88
CA ASN A 356 12.58 -2.69 -29.62
C ASN A 356 11.54 -3.28 -28.66
N ASN A 357 10.74 -4.26 -29.09
CA ASN A 357 9.75 -4.87 -28.24
C ASN A 357 10.44 -5.64 -27.11
N ILE A 358 10.05 -5.32 -25.88
CA ILE A 358 10.53 -6.04 -24.71
C ILE A 358 9.64 -7.24 -24.51
N ASP A 359 10.22 -8.45 -24.61
CA ASP A 359 9.63 -9.71 -24.19
C ASP A 359 10.63 -10.41 -23.27
N LEU A 360 10.40 -10.23 -21.97
CA LEU A 360 11.31 -10.61 -20.92
C LEU A 360 10.73 -11.81 -20.17
N ALA A 361 11.43 -12.95 -20.19
CA ALA A 361 11.11 -14.07 -19.33
C ALA A 361 11.56 -13.77 -17.89
N LEU A 362 10.62 -13.73 -16.94
CA LEU A 362 10.92 -13.44 -15.53
C LEU A 362 11.82 -14.50 -14.89
N GLN A 363 11.78 -15.74 -15.40
CA GLN A 363 12.68 -16.82 -14.97
C GLN A 363 14.15 -16.51 -15.26
N ASP A 364 14.46 -15.71 -16.29
CA ASP A 364 15.84 -15.35 -16.62
C ASP A 364 16.47 -14.47 -15.53
N PHE A 365 15.67 -13.61 -14.88
CA PHE A 365 16.13 -12.87 -13.70
C PHE A 365 16.45 -13.78 -12.52
N ILE A 366 15.59 -14.76 -12.25
CA ILE A 366 15.79 -15.73 -11.17
C ILE A 366 17.03 -16.58 -11.47
N ASN A 367 17.22 -16.99 -12.73
CA ASN A 367 18.40 -17.73 -13.17
C ASN A 367 19.69 -16.92 -13.02
N ALA A 368 19.70 -15.65 -13.46
CA ALA A 368 20.84 -14.76 -13.28
C ALA A 368 21.21 -14.58 -11.80
N LYS A 369 20.19 -14.42 -10.94
CA LYS A 369 20.36 -14.36 -9.49
C LYS A 369 20.92 -15.65 -8.90
N ALA A 370 20.39 -16.80 -9.32
CA ALA A 370 20.87 -18.11 -8.87
C ALA A 370 22.32 -18.36 -9.30
N GLU A 371 22.68 -18.04 -10.55
CA GLU A 371 24.05 -18.17 -11.04
C GLU A 371 25.01 -17.29 -10.22
N ARG A 372 24.65 -16.03 -9.97
CA ARG A 372 25.40 -15.15 -9.09
C ARG A 372 25.54 -15.73 -7.68
N ASN A 373 24.44 -16.20 -7.09
CA ASN A 373 24.42 -16.72 -5.72
C ASN A 373 25.21 -18.02 -5.55
N SER A 374 25.46 -18.76 -6.65
CA SER A 374 26.36 -19.92 -6.65
C SER A 374 27.84 -19.56 -6.53
N ARG A 375 28.21 -18.29 -6.77
CA ARG A 375 29.59 -17.77 -6.67
C ARG A 375 29.81 -17.23 -5.26
N ILE A 376 30.47 -18.02 -4.41
CA ILE A 376 30.69 -17.68 -3.00
C ILE A 376 32.13 -17.14 -2.81
N PRO A 377 32.33 -15.99 -2.13
CA PRO A 377 31.32 -15.15 -1.47
C PRO A 377 30.48 -14.34 -2.48
N VAL A 378 29.18 -14.21 -2.19
CA VAL A 378 28.25 -13.44 -3.04
C VAL A 378 28.47 -11.94 -2.80
N ASN A 379 28.68 -11.19 -3.87
CA ASN A 379 28.74 -9.73 -3.81
C ASN A 379 27.38 -9.12 -4.18
N TYR A 380 26.65 -8.63 -3.18
CA TYR A 380 25.36 -7.97 -3.37
C TYR A 380 25.45 -6.51 -3.81
N THR A 381 26.62 -5.88 -3.65
CA THR A 381 26.81 -4.46 -3.96
C THR A 381 27.27 -4.24 -5.39
N ALA A 382 27.88 -5.25 -6.01
CA ALA A 382 28.33 -5.19 -7.39
C ALA A 382 27.22 -5.69 -8.34
N PRO A 383 27.03 -5.02 -9.48
CA PRO A 383 26.14 -5.49 -10.54
C PRO A 383 26.64 -6.80 -11.14
N TYR A 384 25.74 -7.76 -11.25
CA TYR A 384 26.00 -9.02 -11.93
C TYR A 384 25.27 -9.06 -13.28
N SER A 385 26.01 -8.99 -14.38
CA SER A 385 25.45 -8.85 -15.75
C SER A 385 25.91 -9.91 -16.75
N ASN A 386 26.55 -10.98 -16.30
CA ASN A 386 27.16 -12.00 -17.19
C ASN A 386 26.15 -13.03 -17.71
N TYR A 387 24.88 -12.94 -17.30
CA TYR A 387 23.84 -13.87 -17.70
C TYR A 387 23.29 -13.49 -19.08
N LEU A 388 23.40 -14.41 -20.02
CA LEU A 388 22.86 -14.30 -21.38
C LEU A 388 21.97 -15.52 -21.67
N PRO A 389 20.64 -15.38 -21.58
CA PRO A 389 19.74 -16.48 -21.85
C PRO A 389 19.74 -16.84 -23.34
N ALA A 390 19.55 -18.12 -23.63
CA ALA A 390 19.44 -18.60 -25.01
C ALA A 390 18.19 -18.03 -25.68
N GLY A 391 18.36 -17.35 -26.82
CA GLY A 391 17.26 -16.69 -27.53
C GLY A 391 16.97 -15.25 -27.12
N ALA A 392 17.77 -14.66 -26.21
CA ALA A 392 17.71 -13.23 -25.92
C ALA A 392 17.99 -12.39 -27.19
N PRO A 393 17.33 -11.22 -27.36
CA PRO A 393 17.67 -10.29 -28.44
C PRO A 393 19.16 -9.92 -28.41
N THR A 394 19.75 -9.75 -29.59
CA THR A 394 21.16 -9.37 -29.73
C THR A 394 21.47 -8.11 -28.94
N GLY A 395 22.42 -8.20 -28.01
CA GLY A 395 22.84 -7.07 -27.18
C GLY A 395 21.96 -6.78 -25.95
N ALA A 396 20.93 -7.59 -25.68
CA ALA A 396 20.18 -7.53 -24.41
C ALA A 396 21.08 -7.90 -23.22
N ARG A 397 20.84 -7.29 -22.06
CA ARG A 397 21.60 -7.55 -20.83
C ARG A 397 20.67 -7.70 -19.63
N PHE A 398 20.98 -8.67 -18.78
CA PHE A 398 20.26 -8.97 -17.55
C PHE A 398 21.19 -8.71 -16.38
N THR A 399 20.84 -7.74 -15.54
CA THR A 399 21.65 -7.30 -14.40
C THR A 399 20.90 -7.56 -13.09
N VAL A 400 21.60 -8.08 -12.08
CA VAL A 400 21.06 -8.24 -10.73
C VAL A 400 21.94 -7.50 -9.72
N ILE A 401 21.34 -6.62 -8.91
CA ILE A 401 21.99 -5.95 -7.77
C ILE A 401 21.21 -6.24 -6.49
N GLY A 402 21.91 -6.51 -5.38
CA GLY A 402 21.28 -6.79 -4.09
C GLY A 402 20.57 -8.14 -4.04
N ASN A 403 19.55 -8.22 -3.18
CA ASN A 403 18.63 -9.36 -3.14
C ASN A 403 17.21 -8.90 -3.52
N PRO A 404 16.96 -8.60 -4.81
CA PRO A 404 15.64 -8.21 -5.28
C PRO A 404 14.65 -9.36 -5.12
N ASP A 405 13.36 -9.03 -5.09
CA ASP A 405 12.27 -9.99 -4.87
C ASP A 405 11.09 -9.71 -5.82
N LEU A 406 10.77 -10.70 -6.66
CA LEU A 406 9.61 -10.66 -7.57
C LEU A 406 8.27 -10.96 -6.88
N SER A 407 8.29 -11.51 -5.67
CA SER A 407 7.08 -11.78 -4.86
C SER A 407 6.47 -10.50 -4.28
N ALA A 408 7.30 -9.49 -4.04
CA ALA A 408 6.94 -8.23 -3.40
C ALA A 408 7.55 -7.03 -4.13
N VAL A 409 7.30 -6.92 -5.45
CA VAL A 409 7.78 -5.79 -6.24
C VAL A 409 7.14 -4.50 -5.74
N GLN A 410 7.96 -3.50 -5.41
CA GLN A 410 7.54 -2.19 -4.90
C GLN A 410 7.57 -1.08 -5.97
N GLY A 411 8.27 -1.34 -7.07
CA GLY A 411 8.41 -0.35 -8.11
C GLY A 411 8.93 -0.91 -9.42
N ILE A 412 8.60 -0.20 -10.49
CA ILE A 412 9.22 -0.34 -11.79
C ILE A 412 9.82 0.99 -12.21
N MET A 413 10.97 0.94 -12.85
CA MET A 413 11.66 2.08 -13.42
C MET A 413 11.91 1.82 -14.89
N ILE A 414 11.61 2.79 -15.74
CA ILE A 414 11.92 2.76 -17.17
C ILE A 414 12.85 3.93 -17.44
N GLY A 415 13.96 3.67 -18.11
CA GLY A 415 14.96 4.69 -18.38
C GLY A 415 15.71 4.52 -19.68
N ILE A 416 16.50 5.54 -19.96
CA ILE A 416 17.37 5.68 -21.13
C ILE A 416 18.79 5.76 -20.59
N LEU A 417 19.66 4.89 -21.10
CA LEU A 417 21.07 4.79 -20.74
C LEU A 417 21.92 5.11 -21.97
N ASN A 418 22.87 6.03 -21.83
CA ASN A 418 23.99 6.18 -22.75
C ASN A 418 25.14 5.32 -22.20
N PRO A 419 25.38 4.11 -22.76
CA PRO A 419 26.32 3.16 -22.21
C PRO A 419 27.77 3.60 -22.46
N VAL A 420 28.67 3.30 -21.52
CA VAL A 420 30.10 3.59 -21.72
C VAL A 420 30.62 2.79 -22.92
N ASN A 421 30.99 3.49 -23.99
CA ASN A 421 31.53 2.88 -25.19
C ASN A 421 32.83 3.59 -25.61
N GLY A 422 33.97 2.90 -25.50
CA GLY A 422 35.27 3.50 -25.83
C GLY A 422 35.45 3.96 -27.29
N ALA A 423 34.50 3.65 -28.18
CA ALA A 423 34.47 4.14 -29.57
C ALA A 423 33.59 5.39 -29.76
N ASP A 424 32.67 5.69 -28.83
CA ASP A 424 31.71 6.77 -28.94
C ASP A 424 31.44 7.40 -27.56
N ASN A 425 32.01 8.58 -27.34
CA ASN A 425 31.85 9.34 -26.10
C ASN A 425 30.91 10.55 -26.30
N GLY A 426 30.04 10.53 -27.31
CA GLY A 426 29.15 11.64 -27.64
C GLY A 426 27.93 11.74 -26.73
N ASP A 427 27.50 12.97 -26.44
CA ASP A 427 26.23 13.24 -25.77
C ASP A 427 25.05 12.87 -26.70
N LYS A 428 24.03 12.21 -26.15
CA LYS A 428 22.90 11.67 -26.92
C LYS A 428 21.60 12.39 -26.59
N THR A 429 20.82 12.74 -27.61
CA THR A 429 19.47 13.32 -27.42
C THR A 429 18.46 12.37 -28.04
N VAL A 430 17.52 11.89 -27.23
CA VAL A 430 16.57 10.84 -27.63
C VAL A 430 15.26 11.00 -26.88
N THR A 431 14.17 10.67 -27.58
CA THR A 431 12.84 10.50 -27.01
C THR A 431 12.46 9.04 -27.11
N VAL A 432 11.99 8.46 -25.99
CA VAL A 432 11.51 7.09 -25.90
C VAL A 432 10.04 7.10 -25.53
N TRP A 433 9.23 6.31 -26.24
CA TRP A 433 7.88 6.00 -25.82
C TRP A 433 7.81 4.58 -25.30
N ALA A 434 7.11 4.38 -24.19
CA ALA A 434 6.89 3.07 -23.59
C ALA A 434 5.39 2.85 -23.43
N ASP A 435 4.92 1.72 -23.97
CA ASP A 435 3.50 1.38 -23.99
C ASP A 435 3.21 -0.06 -23.59
N GLU A 436 1.97 -0.29 -23.16
CA GLU A 436 1.40 -1.60 -22.91
C GLU A 436 2.26 -2.52 -22.02
N LEU A 437 2.79 -1.95 -20.93
CA LEU A 437 3.52 -2.68 -19.91
C LEU A 437 2.59 -3.71 -19.23
N ARG A 438 2.75 -4.97 -19.60
CA ARG A 438 1.88 -6.07 -19.16
C ARG A 438 2.65 -7.32 -18.79
N VAL A 439 2.01 -8.17 -18.00
CA VAL A 439 2.50 -9.51 -17.69
C VAL A 439 1.62 -10.57 -18.34
N LEU A 440 2.25 -11.62 -18.83
CA LEU A 440 1.64 -12.68 -19.63
C LEU A 440 2.05 -14.06 -19.11
N ASP A 441 1.27 -15.05 -19.53
CA ASP A 441 1.48 -16.48 -19.31
C ASP A 441 1.62 -16.88 -17.84
N PHE A 442 0.54 -17.43 -17.28
CA PHE A 442 0.55 -17.89 -15.90
C PHE A 442 1.20 -19.28 -15.75
N GLU A 443 1.83 -19.53 -14.61
CA GLU A 443 2.28 -20.88 -14.22
C GLU A 443 1.05 -21.80 -14.01
N THR A 444 0.77 -22.65 -14.99
CA THR A 444 -0.32 -23.64 -14.94
C THR A 444 0.15 -24.92 -14.24
N GLN A 445 0.37 -24.86 -12.94
CA GLN A 445 0.64 -26.05 -12.12
C GLN A 445 -0.65 -26.57 -11.49
N GLY A 446 -0.92 -27.87 -11.66
CA GLY A 446 -2.02 -28.55 -10.98
C GLY A 446 -1.64 -28.87 -9.53
N GLY A 447 -2.62 -28.83 -8.64
CA GLY A 447 -2.48 -29.30 -7.26
C GLY A 447 -3.61 -30.26 -6.90
N TRP A 448 -3.39 -31.08 -5.88
CA TRP A 448 -4.41 -31.96 -5.32
C TRP A 448 -4.56 -31.71 -3.84
N ALA A 449 -5.74 -32.02 -3.31
CA ALA A 449 -5.97 -32.06 -1.88
C ALA A 449 -6.69 -33.35 -1.53
N ALA A 450 -6.36 -33.92 -0.39
CA ALA A 450 -7.03 -35.09 0.15
C ALA A 450 -7.33 -34.88 1.62
N ASN A 451 -8.56 -35.17 2.02
CA ASN A 451 -9.00 -35.14 3.41
C ASN A 451 -9.49 -36.54 3.78
N ALA A 452 -8.98 -37.07 4.88
CA ALA A 452 -9.39 -38.34 5.45
C ALA A 452 -9.84 -38.11 6.90
N ARG A 453 -10.96 -38.72 7.28
CA ARG A 453 -11.47 -38.68 8.66
C ARG A 453 -11.96 -40.05 9.06
N ALA A 454 -11.44 -40.57 10.16
CA ALA A 454 -11.88 -41.80 10.78
C ALA A 454 -12.44 -41.49 12.17
N ASN A 455 -13.61 -42.01 12.48
CA ASN A 455 -14.23 -41.91 13.80
C ASN A 455 -14.55 -43.32 14.28
N VAL A 456 -13.99 -43.70 15.42
CA VAL A 456 -14.15 -45.01 16.04
C VAL A 456 -14.74 -44.83 17.43
N LYS A 457 -15.95 -45.35 17.63
CA LYS A 457 -16.62 -45.39 18.93
C LYS A 457 -16.54 -46.80 19.52
N LEU A 458 -15.88 -46.94 20.67
CA LEU A 458 -15.76 -48.18 21.43
C LEU A 458 -16.83 -48.21 22.53
N ALA A 459 -18.08 -48.54 22.15
CA ALA A 459 -19.25 -48.55 23.03
C ALA A 459 -19.33 -47.28 23.91
N ASP A 460 -19.27 -47.45 25.24
CA ASP A 460 -19.27 -46.38 26.23
C ASP A 460 -17.87 -46.05 26.78
N LEU A 461 -16.81 -46.73 26.31
CA LEU A 461 -15.45 -46.59 26.84
C LEU A 461 -14.67 -45.45 26.18
N ALA A 462 -14.70 -45.35 24.85
CA ALA A 462 -13.89 -44.35 24.15
C ALA A 462 -14.48 -43.91 22.80
N ASN A 463 -14.16 -42.68 22.41
CA ASN A 463 -14.41 -42.14 21.09
C ASN A 463 -13.10 -41.56 20.55
N ILE A 464 -12.61 -42.12 19.44
CA ILE A 464 -11.35 -41.76 18.81
C ILE A 464 -11.65 -41.18 17.44
N THR A 465 -11.28 -39.92 17.22
CA THR A 465 -11.36 -39.24 15.93
C THR A 465 -9.96 -38.95 15.42
N ALA A 466 -9.62 -39.52 14.27
CA ALA A 466 -8.40 -39.21 13.53
C ALA A 466 -8.77 -38.43 12.26
N THR A 467 -8.08 -37.32 12.01
CA THR A 467 -8.21 -36.51 10.80
C THR A 467 -6.85 -36.34 10.15
N GLY A 468 -6.78 -36.50 8.84
CA GLY A 468 -5.61 -36.20 8.03
C GLY A 468 -6.02 -35.33 6.85
N SER A 469 -5.24 -34.31 6.55
CA SER A 469 -5.42 -33.48 5.37
C SER A 469 -4.09 -33.22 4.70
N PHE A 470 -4.06 -33.34 3.38
CA PHE A 470 -2.94 -32.93 2.54
C PHE A 470 -3.46 -31.91 1.53
N ILE A 471 -2.74 -30.79 1.38
CA ILE A 471 -2.96 -29.78 0.34
C ILE A 471 -1.64 -29.59 -0.38
N GLY A 472 -1.61 -29.90 -1.67
CA GLY A 472 -0.44 -29.73 -2.50
C GLY A 472 -0.29 -28.31 -3.05
N VAL A 473 0.94 -27.97 -3.41
CA VAL A 473 1.29 -26.80 -4.19
C VAL A 473 0.39 -26.67 -5.44
N GLY A 474 -0.16 -25.46 -5.67
CA GLY A 474 -1.06 -25.16 -6.80
C GLY A 474 -2.55 -25.41 -6.53
N PHE A 475 -2.92 -26.06 -5.42
CA PHE A 475 -4.33 -26.27 -5.06
C PHE A 475 -4.98 -24.98 -4.54
N GLY A 476 -6.25 -24.76 -4.87
CA GLY A 476 -7.07 -23.61 -4.45
C GLY A 476 -8.53 -23.77 -4.87
N GLY A 477 -9.39 -22.86 -4.44
CA GLY A 477 -10.79 -22.79 -4.88
C GLY A 477 -10.93 -22.35 -6.35
N LEU A 478 -12.10 -22.57 -6.94
CA LEU A 478 -12.37 -22.20 -8.34
C LEU A 478 -12.36 -20.67 -8.55
N GLN A 479 -12.81 -19.93 -7.54
CA GLN A 479 -12.82 -18.47 -7.51
C GLN A 479 -11.44 -17.84 -7.18
N ASP A 480 -10.48 -18.65 -6.75
CA ASP A 480 -9.17 -18.13 -6.31
C ASP A 480 -8.37 -17.67 -7.52
N LYS A 481 -7.86 -16.43 -7.45
CA LYS A 481 -6.92 -15.93 -8.45
C LYS A 481 -5.65 -16.79 -8.43
N ALA A 482 -4.90 -16.80 -9.54
CA ALA A 482 -3.66 -17.59 -9.65
C ALA A 482 -2.67 -17.35 -8.49
N GLN A 483 -2.61 -16.11 -7.98
CA GLN A 483 -1.75 -15.70 -6.87
C GLN A 483 -2.22 -16.18 -5.48
N GLN A 484 -3.49 -16.58 -5.33
CA GLN A 484 -4.07 -17.03 -4.05
C GLN A 484 -3.95 -18.55 -3.83
N ARG A 485 -3.54 -19.29 -4.87
CA ARG A 485 -3.37 -20.74 -4.81
C ARG A 485 -2.14 -21.13 -4.00
N SER A 486 -2.19 -22.30 -3.34
CA SER A 486 -1.14 -22.76 -2.43
C SER A 486 0.25 -22.73 -3.06
N THR A 487 1.23 -22.20 -2.33
CA THR A 487 2.67 -22.24 -2.64
C THR A 487 3.43 -23.20 -1.73
N GLU A 488 2.71 -23.96 -0.91
CA GLU A 488 3.29 -24.92 0.05
C GLU A 488 2.56 -26.26 -0.03
N ASP A 489 3.29 -27.33 0.24
CA ASP A 489 2.70 -28.64 0.55
C ASP A 489 2.40 -28.68 2.05
N VAL A 490 1.12 -28.74 2.41
CA VAL A 490 0.64 -28.71 3.78
C VAL A 490 0.08 -30.07 4.16
N LEU A 491 0.76 -30.77 5.05
CA LEU A 491 0.30 -32.02 5.65
C LEU A 491 -0.11 -31.76 7.10
N ARG A 492 -1.36 -32.06 7.43
CA ARG A 492 -1.87 -32.00 8.81
C ARG A 492 -2.43 -33.35 9.22
N GLY A 493 -2.13 -33.75 10.44
CA GLY A 493 -2.69 -34.94 11.07
C GLY A 493 -3.04 -34.63 12.51
N ASP A 494 -4.28 -34.92 12.89
CA ASP A 494 -4.77 -34.73 14.24
C ASP A 494 -5.45 -36.01 14.73
N LEU A 495 -5.18 -36.37 15.98
CA LEU A 495 -5.77 -37.48 16.70
C LEU A 495 -6.37 -36.94 17.99
N ASN A 496 -7.67 -37.12 18.14
CA ASN A 496 -8.42 -36.76 19.34
C ASN A 496 -9.08 -38.01 19.91
N ALA A 497 -8.80 -38.33 21.17
CA ALA A 497 -9.42 -39.45 21.86
C ALA A 497 -10.08 -38.96 23.16
N THR A 498 -11.36 -39.26 23.33
CA THR A 498 -12.08 -39.06 24.59
C THR A 498 -12.37 -40.42 25.20
N ILE A 499 -11.83 -40.67 26.38
CA ILE A 499 -11.88 -41.96 27.07
C ILE A 499 -12.61 -41.77 28.40
N ALA A 500 -13.66 -42.56 28.64
CA ALA A 500 -14.35 -42.67 29.92
C ALA A 500 -13.62 -43.72 30.78
N ALA A 501 -12.51 -43.32 31.41
CA ALA A 501 -11.68 -44.24 32.18
C ALA A 501 -12.40 -44.82 33.42
N ASP A 502 -13.50 -44.20 33.85
CA ASP A 502 -14.38 -44.72 34.90
C ASP A 502 -15.00 -46.08 34.56
N LYS A 503 -15.21 -46.39 33.28
CA LYS A 503 -15.80 -47.66 32.85
C LYS A 503 -14.86 -48.86 33.07
N LEU A 504 -13.57 -48.62 33.34
CA LEU A 504 -12.59 -49.66 33.69
C LEU A 504 -12.51 -49.92 35.19
N LEU A 505 -13.16 -49.08 36.01
CA LEU A 505 -13.16 -49.19 37.46
C LEU A 505 -14.47 -49.86 37.94
N PRO A 506 -14.48 -50.49 39.13
CA PRO A 506 -15.69 -51.07 39.70
C PRO A 506 -16.84 -50.04 39.77
N PRO A 507 -18.05 -50.34 39.22
CA PRO A 507 -19.17 -49.40 39.20
C PRO A 507 -19.58 -48.88 40.59
N GLN A 508 -19.32 -49.65 41.64
CA GLN A 508 -19.62 -49.30 43.03
C GLN A 508 -18.84 -48.06 43.51
N LEU A 509 -17.73 -47.72 42.86
CA LEU A 509 -16.94 -46.53 43.21
C LEU A 509 -17.60 -45.23 42.77
N ASN A 510 -18.57 -45.28 41.83
CA ASN A 510 -19.25 -44.09 41.27
C ASN A 510 -18.30 -42.96 40.85
N LEU A 511 -17.10 -43.29 40.38
CA LEU A 511 -16.11 -42.31 39.93
C LEU A 511 -16.40 -41.89 38.49
N ARG A 512 -16.23 -40.61 38.14
CA ARG A 512 -16.22 -40.14 36.74
C ARG A 512 -14.82 -39.66 36.39
N VAL A 513 -14.24 -40.23 35.34
CA VAL A 513 -12.87 -39.92 34.92
C VAL A 513 -12.81 -39.76 33.40
N PRO A 514 -13.24 -38.61 32.85
CA PRO A 514 -13.08 -38.35 31.43
C PRO A 514 -11.64 -37.92 31.14
N VAL A 515 -10.96 -38.66 30.27
CA VAL A 515 -9.61 -38.38 29.80
C VAL A 515 -9.69 -37.95 28.33
N LEU A 516 -9.19 -36.77 28.02
CA LEU A 516 -9.07 -36.26 26.66
C LEU A 516 -7.59 -36.25 26.27
N LEU A 517 -7.28 -36.94 25.19
CA LEU A 517 -5.97 -36.95 24.55
C LEU A 517 -6.09 -36.27 23.19
N GLN A 518 -5.20 -35.33 22.91
CA GLN A 518 -5.10 -34.67 21.63
C GLN A 518 -3.64 -34.68 21.17
N MET A 519 -3.40 -35.10 19.95
CA MET A 519 -2.08 -35.07 19.32
C MET A 519 -2.25 -34.54 17.90
N GLY A 520 -1.52 -33.48 17.56
CA GLY A 520 -1.55 -32.87 16.25
C GLY A 520 -0.15 -32.67 15.69
N ARG A 521 0.02 -32.86 14.39
CA ARG A 521 1.25 -32.51 13.67
C ARG A 521 0.88 -31.86 12.35
N GLU A 522 1.43 -30.67 12.13
CA GLU A 522 1.35 -29.93 10.89
C GLU A 522 2.76 -29.73 10.34
N THR A 523 2.94 -30.01 9.06
CA THR A 523 4.20 -29.83 8.32
C THR A 523 3.89 -29.05 7.06
N ARG A 524 4.67 -27.99 6.80
CA ARG A 524 4.54 -27.14 5.61
C ARG A 524 5.88 -27.09 4.89
N ALA A 525 5.92 -27.66 3.70
CA ALA A 525 7.10 -27.61 2.84
C ALA A 525 6.88 -26.54 1.75
N PRO A 526 7.67 -25.45 1.75
CA PRO A 526 7.46 -24.35 0.81
C PRO A 526 8.05 -24.69 -0.58
N GLN A 527 7.35 -24.25 -1.65
CA GLN A 527 7.85 -24.37 -3.03
C GLN A 527 9.01 -23.40 -3.31
N TYR A 528 8.96 -22.21 -2.72
CA TYR A 528 9.95 -21.16 -2.83
C TYR A 528 10.79 -21.09 -1.55
N ASP A 529 12.03 -20.61 -1.64
CA ASP A 529 12.88 -20.45 -0.47
C ASP A 529 12.34 -19.34 0.45
N PRO A 530 12.01 -19.60 1.73
CA PRO A 530 11.50 -18.55 2.62
C PRO A 530 12.48 -17.39 2.86
N LEU A 531 13.79 -17.60 2.68
CA LEU A 531 14.79 -16.53 2.74
C LEU A 531 14.98 -15.82 1.39
N ASP A 532 14.47 -16.41 0.31
CA ASP A 532 14.56 -15.88 -1.05
C ASP A 532 13.27 -16.19 -1.83
N PRO A 533 12.17 -15.48 -1.53
CA PRO A 533 10.81 -15.91 -1.86
C PRO A 533 10.48 -15.90 -3.36
N ASP A 534 11.36 -15.36 -4.20
CA ASP A 534 11.26 -15.43 -5.65
C ASP A 534 11.96 -16.63 -6.30
N THR A 535 12.87 -17.29 -5.59
CA THR A 535 13.60 -18.46 -6.08
C THR A 535 12.95 -19.75 -5.61
N LYS A 536 12.71 -20.71 -6.52
CA LYS A 536 12.23 -22.06 -6.14
C LYS A 536 13.25 -22.73 -5.20
N LEU A 537 12.78 -23.45 -4.18
CA LEU A 537 13.64 -24.05 -3.17
C LEU A 537 14.72 -24.94 -3.79
N ASP A 538 14.37 -25.78 -4.76
CA ASP A 538 15.33 -26.66 -5.44
C ASP A 538 16.43 -25.89 -6.19
N GLN A 539 16.12 -24.71 -6.74
CA GLN A 539 17.11 -23.84 -7.38
C GLN A 539 18.00 -23.14 -6.35
N SER A 540 17.44 -22.71 -5.21
CA SER A 540 18.22 -22.11 -4.12
C SER A 540 19.21 -23.10 -3.49
N LEU A 541 18.89 -24.41 -3.49
CA LEU A 541 19.78 -25.45 -2.95
C LEU A 541 21.10 -25.59 -3.72
N GLN A 542 21.15 -25.18 -5.01
CA GLN A 542 22.36 -25.24 -5.84
C GLN A 542 23.52 -24.43 -5.27
N LYS A 543 23.25 -23.39 -4.46
CA LYS A 543 24.29 -22.59 -3.79
C LYS A 543 25.15 -23.43 -2.81
N PHE A 544 24.62 -24.55 -2.31
CA PHE A 544 25.34 -25.45 -1.44
C PHE A 544 26.12 -26.52 -2.21
N GLU A 545 25.65 -26.95 -3.39
CA GLU A 545 26.21 -28.09 -4.13
C GLU A 545 27.68 -27.91 -4.51
N ASN A 546 28.11 -26.69 -4.81
CA ASN A 546 29.49 -26.36 -5.17
C ASN A 546 30.45 -26.28 -3.96
N GLN A 547 29.96 -26.50 -2.73
CA GLN A 547 30.77 -26.43 -1.50
C GLN A 547 31.18 -27.83 -0.99
N PRO A 548 32.24 -27.93 -0.16
CA PRO A 548 32.53 -29.14 0.60
C PRO A 548 31.31 -29.58 1.42
N GLU A 549 30.97 -30.88 1.34
CA GLU A 549 29.77 -31.46 1.98
C GLU A 549 28.44 -30.84 1.48
N GLY A 550 28.44 -30.27 0.26
CA GLY A 550 27.31 -29.53 -0.30
C GLY A 550 25.99 -30.27 -0.27
N SER A 551 25.96 -31.56 -0.63
CA SER A 551 24.75 -32.38 -0.59
C SER A 551 24.19 -32.56 0.83
N ALA A 552 25.07 -32.70 1.84
CA ALA A 552 24.66 -32.82 3.23
C ALA A 552 24.10 -31.49 3.76
N ARG A 553 24.73 -30.37 3.40
CA ARG A 553 24.25 -29.02 3.73
C ARG A 553 22.92 -28.69 3.06
N ALA A 554 22.77 -29.04 1.78
CA ALA A 554 21.51 -28.85 1.06
C ALA A 554 20.36 -29.63 1.72
N ALA A 555 20.61 -30.89 2.12
CA ALA A 555 19.62 -31.69 2.83
C ALA A 555 19.26 -31.09 4.21
N ALA A 556 20.25 -30.61 4.96
CA ALA A 556 20.03 -29.93 6.24
C ALA A 556 19.23 -28.63 6.06
N TYR A 557 19.54 -27.82 5.05
CA TYR A 557 18.78 -26.61 4.74
C TYR A 557 17.33 -26.94 4.37
N ARG A 558 17.11 -27.97 3.53
CA ARG A 558 15.77 -28.45 3.17
C ARG A 558 14.95 -28.87 4.39
N ASP A 559 15.58 -29.43 5.42
CA ASP A 559 14.90 -29.78 6.67
C ASP A 559 14.51 -28.55 7.49
N LEU A 560 15.38 -27.54 7.54
CA LEU A 560 15.20 -26.31 8.31
C LEU A 560 14.14 -25.36 7.72
N VAL A 561 13.97 -25.33 6.40
CA VAL A 561 12.93 -24.50 5.75
C VAL A 561 11.52 -25.03 5.96
N VAL A 562 11.38 -26.32 6.31
CA VAL A 562 10.07 -26.95 6.54
C VAL A 562 9.53 -26.48 7.88
N THR A 563 8.41 -25.76 7.84
CA THR A 563 7.73 -25.32 9.05
C THR A 563 7.01 -26.49 9.70
N ARG A 564 7.20 -26.69 11.00
CA ARG A 564 6.59 -27.80 11.74
C ARG A 564 5.91 -27.28 12.99
N THR A 565 4.68 -27.71 13.21
CA THR A 565 3.97 -27.52 14.47
C THR A 565 3.56 -28.88 15.01
N THR A 566 3.97 -29.19 16.23
CA THR A 566 3.51 -30.39 16.95
C THR A 566 2.77 -29.96 18.20
N THR A 567 1.57 -30.46 18.40
CA THR A 567 0.78 -30.23 19.61
C THR A 567 0.47 -31.55 20.29
N ARG A 568 0.54 -31.56 21.62
CA ARG A 568 0.21 -32.72 22.45
C ARG A 568 -0.54 -32.20 23.66
N SER A 569 -1.70 -32.74 23.95
CA SER A 569 -2.50 -32.35 25.09
C SER A 569 -3.09 -33.58 25.77
N ILE A 570 -2.98 -33.61 27.09
CA ILE A 570 -3.63 -34.59 27.94
C ILE A 570 -4.41 -33.80 28.98
N SER A 571 -5.71 -34.04 29.07
CA SER A 571 -6.54 -33.40 30.07
C SER A 571 -7.50 -34.40 30.73
N LEU A 572 -7.59 -34.29 32.05
CA LEU A 572 -8.59 -34.93 32.88
C LEU A 572 -9.47 -33.81 33.42
N LEU A 573 -10.71 -33.75 32.95
CA LEU A 573 -11.60 -32.64 33.29
C LEU A 573 -12.64 -33.11 34.30
N ASN A 574 -12.74 -32.41 35.43
CA ASN A 574 -13.83 -32.63 36.38
C ASN A 574 -13.93 -34.09 36.88
N VAL A 575 -12.76 -34.66 37.23
CA VAL A 575 -12.63 -35.96 37.89
C VAL A 575 -13.26 -35.85 39.26
N ARG A 576 -14.32 -36.60 39.49
CA ARG A 576 -15.09 -36.53 40.73
C ARG A 576 -15.72 -37.87 41.06
N LYS A 577 -16.07 -38.05 42.33
CA LYS A 577 -16.93 -39.14 42.77
C LYS A 577 -18.37 -38.65 42.83
N ASP A 578 -19.26 -39.30 42.10
CA ASP A 578 -20.68 -39.03 42.20
C ASP A 578 -21.27 -39.64 43.47
N ARG A 579 -22.26 -38.97 44.04
CA ARG A 579 -23.01 -39.45 45.22
C ARG A 579 -23.83 -40.68 44.85
N SER A 580 -23.79 -41.69 45.72
CA SER A 580 -24.63 -42.88 45.58
C SER A 580 -26.12 -42.49 45.64
N PRO A 581 -27.01 -43.12 44.86
CA PRO A 581 -28.45 -42.91 44.97
C PRO A 581 -29.02 -43.16 46.38
N THR A 582 -28.32 -43.95 47.21
CA THR A 582 -28.73 -44.28 48.58
C THR A 582 -28.26 -43.26 49.63
N GLN A 583 -27.37 -42.33 49.27
CA GLN A 583 -26.83 -41.32 50.18
C GLN A 583 -27.67 -40.03 50.12
N THR A 584 -28.60 -39.88 51.06
CA THR A 584 -29.54 -38.75 51.11
C THR A 584 -29.04 -37.53 51.87
N LYS A 585 -28.00 -37.69 52.71
CA LYS A 585 -27.42 -36.60 53.52
C LYS A 585 -26.06 -36.18 52.96
N VAL A 586 -25.88 -34.87 52.79
CA VAL A 586 -24.63 -34.24 52.34
C VAL A 586 -23.87 -33.75 53.57
N HIS A 587 -22.70 -34.32 53.84
CA HIS A 587 -21.80 -33.86 54.88
C HIS A 587 -20.65 -33.02 54.30
N PRO A 588 -20.08 -32.08 55.07
CA PRO A 588 -18.92 -31.30 54.63
C PRO A 588 -17.69 -32.15 54.32
N TRP A 589 -17.50 -33.28 54.99
CA TRP A 589 -16.33 -34.16 54.79
C TRP A 589 -16.52 -35.21 53.68
N ASP A 590 -17.65 -35.21 52.97
CA ASP A 590 -17.90 -36.13 51.86
C ASP A 590 -16.92 -35.84 50.71
N ILE A 591 -16.21 -36.88 50.24
CA ILE A 591 -15.27 -36.77 49.10
C ILE A 591 -16.00 -36.44 47.79
N GLU A 592 -17.30 -36.72 47.71
CA GLU A 592 -18.16 -36.40 46.58
C GLU A 592 -18.35 -34.89 46.38
N ASN A 593 -17.95 -34.07 47.36
CA ASN A 593 -17.88 -32.61 47.20
C ASN A 593 -16.64 -32.16 46.41
N VAL A 594 -15.66 -33.04 46.18
CA VAL A 594 -14.38 -32.71 45.55
C VAL A 594 -14.38 -33.10 44.07
N ALA A 595 -13.94 -32.17 43.23
CA ALA A 595 -13.65 -32.37 41.82
C ALA A 595 -12.25 -31.87 41.49
N VAL A 596 -11.49 -32.68 40.75
CA VAL A 596 -10.12 -32.38 40.31
C VAL A 596 -10.10 -32.26 38.80
N SER A 597 -9.46 -31.22 38.27
CA SER A 597 -9.17 -31.09 36.85
C SER A 597 -7.68 -30.88 36.66
N TYR A 598 -7.15 -31.41 35.57
CA TYR A 598 -5.73 -31.38 35.25
C TYR A 598 -5.57 -31.36 33.73
N ALA A 599 -4.74 -30.49 33.20
CA ALA A 599 -4.37 -30.52 31.79
C ALA A 599 -2.93 -30.10 31.58
N ILE A 600 -2.22 -30.85 30.73
CA ILE A 600 -0.94 -30.45 30.17
C ILE A 600 -1.10 -30.32 28.67
N THR A 601 -0.68 -29.19 28.13
CA THR A 601 -0.62 -28.94 26.69
C THR A 601 0.78 -28.48 26.32
N GLU A 602 1.38 -29.17 25.35
CA GLU A 602 2.67 -28.87 24.78
C GLU A 602 2.50 -28.49 23.30
N ARG A 603 3.22 -27.46 22.89
CA ARG A 603 3.32 -27.02 21.49
C ARG A 603 4.78 -26.78 21.16
N LEU A 604 5.26 -27.41 20.10
CA LEU A 604 6.57 -27.18 19.52
C LEU A 604 6.39 -26.61 18.11
N TYR A 605 7.00 -25.46 17.84
CA TYR A 605 7.06 -24.81 16.54
C TYR A 605 8.52 -24.63 16.10
N THR A 606 8.81 -24.95 14.84
CA THR A 606 10.12 -24.74 14.22
C THR A 606 9.94 -24.23 12.79
N ASP A 607 10.75 -23.26 12.38
CA ASP A 607 10.83 -22.75 11.00
C ASP A 607 12.26 -22.26 10.69
N ILE A 608 12.47 -21.68 9.51
CA ILE A 608 13.79 -21.23 9.08
C ILE A 608 14.42 -20.17 10.01
N ASN A 609 13.60 -19.35 10.68
CA ASN A 609 14.05 -18.26 11.57
C ASN A 609 13.98 -18.65 13.05
N THR A 610 13.33 -19.76 13.37
CA THR A 610 13.02 -20.22 14.72
C THR A 610 13.47 -21.67 14.86
N GLN A 611 14.65 -21.85 15.46
CA GLN A 611 15.18 -23.17 15.76
C GLN A 611 14.21 -23.97 16.65
N ARG A 612 13.61 -23.29 17.64
CA ARG A 612 12.69 -23.90 18.60
C ARG A 612 11.83 -22.84 19.28
N ASP A 613 10.52 -22.95 19.17
CA ASP A 613 9.54 -22.27 20.02
C ASP A 613 8.69 -23.34 20.70
N TYR A 614 8.93 -23.54 21.99
CA TYR A 614 8.29 -24.58 22.78
C TYR A 614 7.47 -23.96 23.90
N THR A 615 6.17 -24.22 23.88
CA THR A 615 5.22 -23.80 24.91
C THR A 615 4.71 -25.01 25.67
N ARG A 616 4.71 -24.94 26.99
CA ARG A 616 4.07 -25.89 27.89
C ARG A 616 3.11 -25.16 28.82
N SER A 617 1.84 -25.49 28.72
CA SER A 617 0.79 -25.05 29.63
C SER A 617 0.44 -26.20 30.56
N PHE A 618 0.43 -25.91 31.85
CA PHE A 618 0.02 -26.80 32.91
C PHE A 618 -1.11 -26.11 33.66
N THR A 619 -2.28 -26.73 33.67
CA THR A 619 -3.41 -26.26 34.45
C THR A 619 -3.86 -27.35 35.40
N ALA A 620 -4.09 -26.99 36.66
CA ALA A 620 -4.68 -27.89 37.63
C ALA A 620 -5.73 -27.11 38.43
N ALA A 621 -6.89 -27.70 38.62
CA ALA A 621 -7.96 -27.10 39.41
C ALA A 621 -8.46 -28.11 40.44
N LEU A 622 -8.62 -27.66 41.67
CA LEU A 622 -9.32 -28.38 42.72
C LEU A 622 -10.54 -27.56 43.09
N ALA A 623 -11.72 -28.14 42.89
CA ALA A 623 -12.99 -27.57 43.28
C ALA A 623 -13.59 -28.41 44.40
N TYR A 624 -14.01 -27.76 45.47
CA TYR A 624 -14.80 -28.29 46.54
C TYR A 624 -16.14 -27.56 46.53
N VAL A 625 -17.24 -28.29 46.47
CA VAL A 625 -18.60 -27.71 46.52
C VAL A 625 -19.43 -28.50 47.51
N TYR A 626 -19.66 -27.92 48.67
CA TYR A 626 -20.64 -28.39 49.64
C TYR A 626 -21.94 -27.63 49.45
N GLN A 627 -23.04 -28.35 49.28
CA GLN A 627 -24.37 -27.78 49.19
C GLN A 627 -25.34 -28.67 49.96
N THR A 628 -26.07 -28.09 50.90
CA THR A 628 -27.02 -28.79 51.76
C THR A 628 -28.31 -27.98 51.93
N GLN A 629 -29.34 -28.63 52.44
CA GLN A 629 -30.53 -27.96 52.94
C GLN A 629 -30.49 -28.01 54.46
N PRO A 630 -29.93 -27.00 55.15
CA PRO A 630 -29.74 -27.04 56.58
C PRO A 630 -31.09 -27.01 57.30
N LYS A 631 -31.24 -27.84 58.33
CA LYS A 631 -32.46 -27.87 59.14
C LYS A 631 -32.55 -26.58 59.96
N ASN A 632 -33.68 -25.89 59.86
CA ASN A 632 -33.94 -24.69 60.65
C ASN A 632 -34.36 -25.06 62.09
N TYR A 633 -33.68 -24.47 63.09
CA TYR A 633 -33.96 -24.67 64.51
C TYR A 633 -34.64 -23.43 65.10
N THR A 634 -35.77 -23.64 65.78
CA THR A 634 -36.54 -22.59 66.46
C THR A 634 -36.53 -22.83 67.98
N PRO A 635 -35.49 -22.37 68.70
CA PRO A 635 -35.24 -22.76 70.10
C PRO A 635 -36.35 -22.30 71.07
N LEU A 636 -36.97 -21.15 70.81
CA LEU A 636 -37.95 -20.53 71.71
C LEU A 636 -39.41 -20.87 71.35
N ALA A 637 -39.65 -21.59 70.25
CA ALA A 637 -41.00 -21.86 69.74
C ALA A 637 -41.89 -22.63 70.74
N LYS A 638 -41.28 -23.48 71.59
CA LYS A 638 -42.01 -24.33 72.55
C LYS A 638 -42.23 -23.69 73.92
N ILE A 639 -41.74 -22.47 74.17
CA ILE A 639 -41.86 -21.80 75.49
C ILE A 639 -43.25 -21.13 75.62
N LYS A 640 -44.09 -21.63 76.53
CA LYS A 640 -45.47 -21.12 76.72
C LYS A 640 -45.55 -19.66 77.22
N ALA A 641 -44.54 -19.18 77.94
CA ALA A 641 -44.48 -17.80 78.43
C ALA A 641 -44.38 -16.74 77.31
N LEU A 642 -44.03 -17.17 76.09
CA LEU A 642 -43.89 -16.30 74.91
C LEU A 642 -45.13 -16.36 73.98
N ASP A 643 -46.25 -16.93 74.43
CA ASP A 643 -47.52 -17.00 73.66
C ASP A 643 -48.32 -15.67 73.64
N ASN A 644 -47.81 -14.64 74.33
CA ASN A 644 -48.40 -13.30 74.32
C ASN A 644 -48.24 -12.64 72.92
N PRO A 645 -49.30 -11.98 72.37
CA PRO A 645 -49.25 -11.26 71.09
C PRO A 645 -48.04 -10.33 70.91
N TYR A 646 -47.58 -9.69 71.98
CA TYR A 646 -46.45 -8.76 71.95
C TYR A 646 -45.07 -9.43 72.00
N LEU A 647 -44.99 -10.72 72.36
CA LEU A 647 -43.73 -11.48 72.52
C LEU A 647 -43.52 -12.57 71.46
N LYS A 648 -44.46 -12.70 70.51
CA LYS A 648 -44.43 -13.71 69.44
C LYS A 648 -43.17 -13.62 68.56
N ILE A 649 -42.59 -12.43 68.41
CA ILE A 649 -41.32 -12.20 67.70
C ILE A 649 -40.18 -13.07 68.24
N PHE A 650 -40.16 -13.36 69.54
CA PHE A 650 -39.14 -14.22 70.15
C PHE A 650 -39.34 -15.71 69.83
N LYS A 651 -40.58 -16.17 69.57
CA LYS A 651 -40.86 -17.54 69.11
C LYS A 651 -40.47 -17.78 67.66
N GLU A 652 -40.40 -16.72 66.87
CA GLU A 652 -40.04 -16.74 65.45
C GLU A 652 -38.52 -16.66 65.22
N VAL A 653 -37.73 -16.46 66.29
CA VAL A 653 -36.27 -16.59 66.27
C VAL A 653 -35.93 -18.01 65.82
N ASN A 654 -35.23 -18.07 64.70
CA ASN A 654 -34.89 -19.29 64.01
C ASN A 654 -33.43 -19.17 63.56
N PHE A 655 -32.67 -20.26 63.64
CA PHE A 655 -31.29 -20.26 63.19
C PHE A 655 -30.92 -21.57 62.50
N THR A 656 -30.03 -21.50 61.50
CA THR A 656 -29.44 -22.67 60.85
C THR A 656 -27.98 -22.83 61.30
N PRO A 657 -27.57 -23.99 61.84
CA PRO A 657 -26.20 -24.18 62.37
C PRO A 657 -25.14 -24.44 61.28
N LEU A 658 -25.56 -24.74 60.06
CA LEU A 658 -24.67 -25.07 58.94
C LEU A 658 -24.94 -24.12 57.77
N PRO A 659 -23.89 -23.75 57.01
CA PRO A 659 -24.06 -22.95 55.81
C PRO A 659 -24.82 -23.74 54.74
N THR A 660 -25.63 -23.03 53.96
CA THR A 660 -26.41 -23.61 52.85
C THR A 660 -25.50 -24.07 51.71
N ARG A 661 -24.43 -23.31 51.46
CA ARG A 661 -23.41 -23.63 50.45
C ARG A 661 -22.04 -23.13 50.90
N PHE A 662 -21.02 -23.95 50.68
CA PHE A 662 -19.64 -23.53 50.72
C PHE A 662 -18.93 -24.09 49.49
N ALA A 663 -18.43 -23.21 48.64
CA ALA A 663 -17.59 -23.58 47.52
C ALA A 663 -16.19 -22.98 47.69
N PHE A 664 -15.19 -23.82 47.46
CA PHE A 664 -13.79 -23.45 47.42
C PHE A 664 -13.21 -23.95 46.11
N ARG A 665 -12.53 -23.09 45.36
CA ARG A 665 -11.84 -23.48 44.14
C ARG A 665 -10.42 -22.94 44.18
N THR A 666 -9.44 -23.78 43.88
CA THR A 666 -8.08 -23.36 43.62
C THR A 666 -7.66 -23.75 42.21
N ASP A 667 -7.18 -22.79 41.44
CA ASP A 667 -6.68 -22.97 40.08
C ASP A 667 -5.17 -22.64 40.05
N LEU A 668 -4.39 -23.57 39.52
CA LEU A 668 -2.99 -23.42 39.17
C LEU A 668 -2.93 -23.27 37.65
N ASP A 669 -2.40 -22.15 37.15
CA ASP A 669 -2.13 -21.92 35.72
C ASP A 669 -0.65 -21.58 35.57
N ARG A 670 0.15 -22.57 35.15
CA ARG A 670 1.58 -22.43 34.89
C ARG A 670 1.80 -22.53 33.39
N ARG A 671 2.32 -21.46 32.81
CA ARG A 671 2.70 -21.39 31.39
C ARG A 671 4.19 -21.13 31.29
N TYR A 672 4.82 -21.93 30.45
CA TYR A 672 6.22 -21.82 30.12
C TYR A 672 6.34 -21.73 28.60
N ASN A 673 7.16 -20.80 28.12
CA ASN A 673 7.56 -20.70 26.73
C ASN A 673 9.07 -20.49 26.66
N GLU A 674 9.75 -21.23 25.79
CA GLU A 674 11.14 -21.00 25.42
C GLU A 674 11.24 -20.81 23.91
N ARG A 675 11.92 -19.75 23.50
CA ARG A 675 12.10 -19.40 22.09
C ARG A 675 13.57 -19.18 21.76
N PHE A 676 14.06 -19.96 20.81
CA PHE A 676 15.39 -19.89 20.24
C PHE A 676 15.25 -19.49 18.76
N LEU A 677 15.74 -18.30 18.43
CA LEU A 677 15.80 -17.82 17.06
C LEU A 677 17.13 -18.25 16.42
N GLN A 678 17.13 -18.34 15.10
CA GLN A 678 18.31 -18.63 14.28
C GLN A 678 18.34 -17.68 13.08
N ARG A 679 19.53 -17.46 12.52
CA ARG A 679 19.71 -16.63 11.32
C ARG A 679 20.82 -17.17 10.44
N VAL A 680 20.76 -16.86 9.16
CA VAL A 680 21.89 -17.04 8.24
C VAL A 680 22.82 -15.83 8.39
N VAL A 681 24.10 -16.07 8.65
CA VAL A 681 25.11 -15.00 8.85
C VAL A 681 25.81 -14.70 7.53
N GLU A 682 26.15 -15.74 6.77
CA GLU A 682 26.80 -15.63 5.47
C GLU A 682 25.99 -16.37 4.40
N PRO A 683 25.89 -15.83 3.18
CA PRO A 683 25.25 -16.54 2.07
C PRO A 683 25.87 -17.92 1.85
N GLY A 684 25.04 -18.95 1.73
CA GLY A 684 25.50 -20.34 1.55
C GLY A 684 25.90 -21.04 2.85
N THR A 685 25.61 -20.46 4.02
CA THR A 685 25.74 -21.15 5.32
C THR A 685 24.38 -21.57 5.87
N LEU A 686 24.38 -22.57 6.75
CA LEU A 686 23.18 -22.98 7.47
C LEU A 686 22.83 -21.93 8.56
N PRO A 687 21.54 -21.73 8.86
CA PRO A 687 21.12 -20.93 9.99
C PRO A 687 21.83 -21.35 11.28
N THR A 688 22.25 -20.38 12.07
CA THR A 688 22.89 -20.60 13.37
C THR A 688 22.20 -19.81 14.47
N THR A 689 22.22 -20.36 15.68
CA THR A 689 21.81 -19.68 16.92
C THR A 689 22.95 -18.92 17.59
N ALA A 690 24.17 -19.00 17.04
CA ALA A 690 25.35 -18.35 17.60
C ALA A 690 25.13 -16.84 17.77
N GLY A 691 25.35 -16.34 18.98
CA GLY A 691 25.15 -14.94 19.35
C GLY A 691 23.69 -14.54 19.58
N ILE A 692 22.74 -15.48 19.60
CA ILE A 692 21.32 -15.24 19.90
C ILE A 692 20.96 -15.96 21.19
N SER A 693 20.75 -15.21 22.27
CA SER A 693 20.26 -15.77 23.53
C SER A 693 18.81 -16.21 23.42
N GLY A 694 18.47 -17.33 24.05
CA GLY A 694 17.08 -17.79 24.16
C GLY A 694 16.24 -16.85 25.01
N VAL A 695 14.98 -16.68 24.61
CA VAL A 695 13.98 -15.91 25.37
C VAL A 695 13.08 -16.88 26.11
N TYR A 696 12.88 -16.64 27.40
CA TYR A 696 12.03 -17.46 28.26
C TYR A 696 10.88 -16.61 28.79
N TYR A 697 9.65 -17.09 28.61
CA TYR A 697 8.46 -16.49 29.20
C TYR A 697 7.83 -17.48 30.16
N LYS A 698 7.70 -17.07 31.42
CA LYS A 698 7.15 -17.87 32.51
C LYS A 698 6.02 -17.09 33.15
N SER A 699 4.89 -17.74 33.37
CA SER A 699 3.82 -17.19 34.19
C SER A 699 3.21 -18.30 35.02
N PHE A 700 3.21 -18.16 36.33
CA PHE A 700 2.57 -19.12 37.23
C PHE A 700 1.62 -18.38 38.17
N TYR A 701 0.33 -18.58 37.95
CA TYR A 701 -0.74 -18.03 38.76
C TYR A 701 -1.38 -19.09 39.64
N ILE A 702 -1.71 -18.68 40.87
CA ILE A 702 -2.49 -19.47 41.83
C ILE A 702 -3.70 -18.64 42.22
N ASN A 703 -4.88 -19.02 41.75
CA ASN A 703 -6.13 -18.35 42.09
C ASN A 703 -6.89 -19.19 43.11
N ARG A 704 -7.37 -18.58 44.19
CA ARG A 704 -8.22 -19.23 45.20
C ARG A 704 -9.50 -18.43 45.36
N ILE A 705 -10.63 -19.09 45.14
CA ILE A 705 -11.96 -18.49 45.17
C ILE A 705 -12.75 -19.19 46.27
N TYR A 706 -13.34 -18.38 47.16
CA TYR A 706 -14.20 -18.83 48.25
C TYR A 706 -15.58 -18.22 48.04
N ASP A 707 -16.61 -19.04 48.19
CA ASP A 707 -18.01 -18.66 48.12
C ASP A 707 -18.75 -19.34 49.27
N LEU A 708 -19.15 -18.55 50.26
CA LEU A 708 -19.90 -19.00 51.43
C LEU A 708 -21.27 -18.34 51.40
N LYS A 709 -22.31 -19.16 51.32
CA LYS A 709 -23.69 -18.73 51.50
C LYS A 709 -24.29 -19.41 52.73
N TRP A 710 -24.78 -18.60 53.66
CA TRP A 710 -25.38 -19.05 54.89
C TRP A 710 -26.70 -18.35 55.15
N ASP A 711 -27.80 -19.09 54.98
CA ASP A 711 -29.14 -18.64 55.37
C ASP A 711 -29.30 -18.73 56.89
N LEU A 712 -28.59 -17.86 57.63
CA LEU A 712 -28.51 -17.83 59.10
C LEU A 712 -29.89 -17.90 59.74
N THR A 713 -30.86 -17.16 59.22
CA THR A 713 -32.28 -17.21 59.61
C THR A 713 -33.16 -17.09 58.35
N LYS A 714 -34.46 -17.32 58.45
CA LYS A 714 -35.42 -17.08 57.35
C LYS A 714 -35.41 -15.64 56.82
N ALA A 715 -34.92 -14.68 57.61
CA ALA A 715 -34.91 -13.26 57.27
C ALA A 715 -33.48 -12.70 57.08
N LEU A 716 -32.43 -13.51 57.30
CA LEU A 716 -31.04 -13.07 57.21
C LEU A 716 -30.22 -14.10 56.44
N ILE A 717 -29.69 -13.67 55.31
CA ILE A 717 -28.78 -14.42 54.45
C ILE A 717 -27.42 -13.72 54.50
N LEU A 718 -26.37 -14.48 54.81
CA LEU A 718 -25.00 -14.03 54.72
C LEU A 718 -24.38 -14.64 53.45
N ASP A 719 -24.01 -13.78 52.51
CA ASP A 719 -23.23 -14.14 51.33
C ASP A 719 -21.82 -13.53 51.47
N TYR A 720 -20.80 -14.37 51.37
CA TYR A 720 -19.39 -13.97 51.44
C TYR A 720 -18.60 -14.60 50.29
N THR A 721 -18.10 -13.75 49.40
CA THR A 721 -17.23 -14.16 48.30
C THR A 721 -15.86 -13.53 48.48
N ALA A 722 -14.80 -14.33 48.41
CA ALA A 722 -13.42 -13.85 48.46
C ALA A 722 -12.61 -14.44 47.31
N THR A 723 -11.81 -13.61 46.65
CA THR A 723 -10.88 -14.04 45.58
C THR A 723 -9.47 -13.63 45.95
N ASN A 724 -8.57 -14.59 46.02
CA ASN A 724 -7.14 -14.37 46.20
C ASN A 724 -6.43 -14.76 44.90
N ARG A 725 -5.66 -13.83 44.33
CA ARG A 725 -4.84 -14.06 43.13
C ARG A 725 -3.38 -13.95 43.53
N GLY A 726 -2.69 -15.08 43.52
CA GLY A 726 -1.25 -15.16 43.76
C GLY A 726 -0.48 -15.33 42.45
N VAL A 727 0.73 -14.78 42.42
CA VAL A 727 1.73 -15.08 41.40
C VAL A 727 2.88 -15.84 42.07
N VAL A 728 3.46 -16.79 41.36
CA VAL A 728 4.66 -17.51 41.77
C VAL A 728 5.77 -17.09 40.81
N ASP A 729 6.76 -16.38 41.35
CA ASP A 729 7.93 -15.98 40.58
C ASP A 729 8.87 -17.18 40.45
N GLU A 730 9.02 -17.67 39.21
CA GLU A 730 10.04 -18.65 38.87
C GLU A 730 11.36 -17.91 38.54
N GLY A 731 12.51 -18.48 38.93
CA GLY A 731 13.83 -17.89 38.65
C GLY A 731 14.14 -17.71 37.16
N LEU A 732 15.32 -17.16 36.85
CA LEU A 732 15.77 -16.96 35.47
C LEU A 732 16.02 -18.29 34.74
N GLY A 733 16.21 -18.26 33.42
CA GLY A 733 16.62 -19.43 32.65
C GLY A 733 15.52 -20.47 32.39
N ARG A 734 15.90 -21.73 32.19
CA ARG A 734 15.03 -22.82 31.76
C ARG A 734 14.43 -23.57 32.95
N SER A 735 13.10 -23.73 33.00
CA SER A 735 12.41 -24.44 34.11
C SER A 735 11.86 -25.82 33.72
N ILE A 736 12.36 -26.39 32.62
CA ILE A 736 11.98 -27.71 32.08
C ILE A 736 13.23 -28.55 31.77
N GLY A 737 13.31 -29.74 32.37
CA GLY A 737 14.48 -30.63 32.34
C GLY A 737 15.41 -30.41 33.53
N ASP A 738 16.51 -31.16 33.59
CA ASP A 738 17.55 -31.02 34.63
C ASP A 738 18.48 -29.84 34.31
N SER A 739 17.91 -28.64 34.20
CA SER A 739 18.70 -27.41 34.02
C SER A 739 19.28 -27.01 35.38
N PRO A 740 20.60 -26.88 35.54
CA PRO A 740 21.25 -26.51 36.80
C PRO A 740 21.26 -24.99 37.07
N ASP A 741 20.44 -24.22 36.35
CA ASP A 741 20.32 -22.76 36.48
C ASP A 741 19.23 -22.37 37.50
#